data_AF-A0A9P3B341-F1
#
_entry.id   AF-A0A9P3B341-F1
#
_cell.length_a   1.000
_cell.length_b   1.000
_cell.length_c   1.000
_cell.angle_alpha   90.00
_cell.angle_beta   90.00
_cell.angle_gamma   90.00
#
_symmetry.space_group_name_H-M   'P 1'
#
loop_
_entity.id
_entity.type
_entity.pdbx_description
1 polymer ?
#
loop_
_entity_poly.entity_id
_entity_poly.type
_entity_poly.pdbx_seq_one_letter_code
_entity_poly.pdbx_strand_id
1 'polypeptide(L)'
;MAEQAVTTYVPLDVPLPPIPEGQVFSDLQWKTLLSLADTVIPSIRSTSLAKSLSTKVVPESTFKDAVSTLASHIHDPDATKIAEQYLEENASTNPQFVEGLRRLLADYVHEEGKSGMNLILNALNSKAGSLILTGSTTPIQDQPFEVRERILRAWETSRIKPLRAIYRAFTAIFKKTWTSASPTLRSVVGCPRVPIHGKPADGFEYEFLQFPPGDEPETIDTDVVIVGSGCGGSVAAKNLAEAGYRVIVVEKSYHYPTKYFPMDFTEGFVSMFESGGATSSDDGSVAVLAGSTWGGGGTINWSASLQTQGYVRREWASNGLPFFESYEYQQSLDRVCDRMGVSSDYTEHNYGNRVLLDGARKLGYAAQPVPQNTGGTRHYCGYCTMGCHSCGKKGPRETFLADAAKGGATFIEGFRADKVLFKMTKGGRVASGVEGTWTSRDSYLGTAGLDRTSRKVIINAAKVIVSCGTLHSPLLLLRSGLKNPQIGRNLYLHPVVLSCAVFDEEIRPWEGAALTTVVNEFEDQDSQGHGVKIENVVMLPAFYLPTFPWRDGLDYKLWAAKLPRMSGFITLTKERDAGRVYPDPADGRVRIDYTVSAYDRKHIVEALIATAKIAYISGAREFHTTSREMPPFIRPTEASDPNAPEGVTNAALQAWIAELRRKNPVDPERTQYASAHQMGTCRMGTSPRTSVVGPDCQVWGTQGLYVMDASVFPSASGVNPMVTNMAIADWASRNVARTLGKANSSKSVLARL
;
A
#
# COMPACT_ATOMS: atom_id res chain seq x y z
N MET A 1 0.64 -17.34 32.38
CA MET A 1 1.45 -17.58 31.16
C MET A 1 2.86 -17.15 31.49
N ALA A 2 3.85 -18.03 31.33
CA ALA A 2 5.24 -17.69 31.62
C ALA A 2 5.68 -16.53 30.69
N GLU A 3 6.16 -15.44 31.28
CA GLU A 3 6.86 -14.36 30.57
C GLU A 3 8.03 -14.97 29.80
N GLN A 4 7.84 -15.22 28.50
CA GLN A 4 8.98 -15.47 27.63
C GLN A 4 9.76 -14.17 27.56
N ALA A 5 10.97 -14.18 28.10
CA ALA A 5 11.91 -13.06 28.07
C ALA A 5 11.96 -12.48 26.64
N VAL A 6 11.47 -11.25 26.50
CA VAL A 6 11.47 -10.51 25.24
C VAL A 6 12.91 -10.06 25.00
N THR A 7 13.71 -10.88 24.31
CA THR A 7 14.94 -10.38 23.72
C THR A 7 14.55 -9.49 22.55
N THR A 8 14.40 -8.19 22.79
CA THR A 8 14.12 -7.18 21.76
C THR A 8 15.32 -7.08 20.83
N TYR A 9 15.23 -7.75 19.69
CA TYR A 9 16.10 -7.47 18.57
C TYR A 9 15.68 -6.16 17.92
N VAL A 10 16.64 -5.26 17.78
CA VAL A 10 16.45 -3.96 17.16
C VAL A 10 17.30 -3.97 15.89
N PRO A 11 16.68 -3.99 14.69
CA PRO A 11 17.42 -3.80 13.44
C PRO A 11 18.23 -2.51 13.49
N LEU A 12 19.36 -2.54 12.79
CA LEU A 12 20.16 -1.36 12.55
C LEU A 12 19.37 -0.39 11.66
N ASP A 13 19.54 0.90 11.93
CA ASP A 13 18.84 1.94 11.19
C ASP A 13 19.28 1.98 9.72
N VAL A 14 18.33 2.29 8.85
CA VAL A 14 18.56 2.49 7.42
C VAL A 14 18.47 3.97 7.15
N PRO A 15 19.59 4.68 6.97
CA PRO A 15 19.55 6.12 6.80
C PRO A 15 18.75 6.50 5.55
N LEU A 16 17.96 7.57 5.67
CA LEU A 16 17.26 8.15 4.54
C LEU A 16 18.25 8.83 3.57
N PRO A 17 17.97 8.83 2.26
CA PRO A 17 18.73 9.64 1.33
C PRO A 17 18.64 11.14 1.70
N PRO A 18 19.68 11.92 1.36
CA PRO A 18 19.68 13.36 1.58
C PRO A 18 18.46 14.00 0.89
N ILE A 19 17.99 15.11 1.46
CA ILE A 19 16.88 15.85 0.88
C ILE A 19 17.34 16.38 -0.49
N PRO A 20 16.57 16.18 -1.57
CA PRO A 20 16.95 16.65 -2.89
C PRO A 20 17.28 18.14 -2.91
N GLU A 21 18.37 18.49 -3.59
CA GLU A 21 18.78 19.88 -3.80
C GLU A 21 17.86 20.54 -4.84
N GLY A 22 16.99 21.43 -4.39
CA GLY A 22 16.06 22.15 -5.26
C GLY A 22 15.01 22.92 -4.48
N GLN A 23 14.84 24.21 -4.78
CA GLN A 23 13.81 25.01 -4.12
C GLN A 23 12.44 24.69 -4.74
N VAL A 24 11.68 23.79 -4.10
CA VAL A 24 10.30 23.45 -4.53
C VAL A 24 9.36 24.65 -4.37
N PHE A 25 9.53 25.39 -3.26
CA PHE A 25 8.72 26.54 -2.87
C PHE A 25 9.62 27.65 -2.31
N SER A 26 9.23 28.90 -2.52
CA SER A 26 9.85 30.08 -1.87
C SER A 26 9.67 30.05 -0.35
N ASP A 27 10.47 30.81 0.39
CA ASP A 27 10.39 30.88 1.85
C ASP A 27 9.01 31.30 2.34
N LEU A 28 8.36 32.23 1.63
CA LEU A 28 7.00 32.68 1.96
C LEU A 28 5.97 31.57 1.71
N GLN A 29 6.08 30.83 0.60
CA GLN A 29 5.21 29.68 0.34
C GLN A 29 5.41 28.57 1.37
N TRP A 30 6.65 28.33 1.83
CA TRP A 30 6.94 27.41 2.94
C TRP A 30 6.33 27.88 4.25
N LYS A 31 6.46 29.16 4.60
CA LYS A 31 5.80 29.75 5.77
C LYS A 31 4.29 29.50 5.72
N THR A 32 3.69 29.71 4.55
CA THR A 32 2.24 29.49 4.33
C THR A 32 1.83 28.04 4.46
N LEU A 33 2.57 27.12 3.83
CA LEU A 33 2.30 25.70 3.92
C LEU A 33 2.44 25.17 5.36
N LEU A 34 3.50 25.56 6.07
CA LEU A 34 3.73 25.16 7.46
C LEU A 34 2.68 25.77 8.40
N SER A 35 2.17 26.96 8.10
CA SER A 35 1.05 27.53 8.83
C SER A 35 -0.21 26.64 8.68
N LEU A 36 -0.49 26.13 7.47
CA LEU A 36 -1.59 25.19 7.25
C LEU A 36 -1.35 23.85 7.97
N ALA A 37 -0.10 23.37 8.00
CA ALA A 37 0.27 22.19 8.77
C ALA A 37 0.03 22.36 10.27
N ASP A 38 0.42 23.51 10.84
CA ASP A 38 0.11 23.88 12.22
C ASP A 38 -1.40 24.05 12.48
N THR A 39 -2.20 24.29 11.44
CA THR A 39 -3.67 24.33 11.58
C THR A 39 -4.22 22.92 11.78
N VAL A 40 -3.67 21.92 11.07
CA VAL A 40 -4.10 20.52 11.15
C VAL A 40 -3.54 19.83 12.40
N ILE A 41 -2.26 20.05 12.70
CA ILE A 41 -1.56 19.51 13.87
C ILE A 41 -1.03 20.68 14.73
N PRO A 42 -1.91 21.35 15.49
CA PRO A 42 -1.55 22.47 16.35
C PRO A 42 -0.93 22.07 17.69
N SER A 43 -0.20 23.03 18.25
CA SER A 43 0.07 23.09 19.69
C SER A 43 -1.23 23.50 20.39
N ILE A 44 -1.70 22.68 21.34
CA ILE A 44 -2.87 22.96 22.19
C ILE A 44 -2.38 23.52 23.52
N ARG A 45 -2.88 24.70 23.93
CA ARG A 45 -2.50 25.33 25.21
C ARG A 45 -3.71 25.97 25.90
N SER A 46 -3.60 26.19 27.22
CA SER A 46 -4.56 26.96 28.01
C SER A 46 -4.36 28.48 27.85
N THR A 47 -5.38 29.26 28.21
CA THR A 47 -5.43 30.73 28.12
C THR A 47 -4.35 31.49 28.91
N SER A 48 -3.57 30.82 29.75
CA SER A 48 -2.53 31.39 30.61
C SER A 48 -1.18 31.67 29.93
N LEU A 49 -0.98 31.18 28.69
CA LEU A 49 0.27 31.34 27.92
C LEU A 49 0.05 32.18 26.65
N ALA A 50 1.11 32.89 26.23
CA ALA A 50 1.08 33.91 25.18
C ALA A 50 0.32 33.47 23.90
N LYS A 51 -0.45 34.41 23.31
CA LYS A 51 -1.16 34.22 22.03
C LYS A 51 -0.15 34.09 20.88
N SER A 52 0.29 32.86 20.59
CA SER A 52 0.96 32.57 19.32
C SER A 52 -0.08 32.49 18.19
N LEU A 53 0.29 32.94 16.99
CA LEU A 53 -0.53 32.73 15.80
C LEU A 53 -0.70 31.25 15.45
N SER A 54 0.20 30.38 15.93
CA SER A 54 0.24 28.94 15.65
C SER A 54 -0.44 28.03 16.70
N THR A 55 -0.91 28.58 17.82
CA THR A 55 -1.44 27.79 18.94
C THR A 55 -2.96 27.80 18.96
N LYS A 56 -3.56 26.62 19.16
CA LYS A 56 -4.98 26.49 19.50
C LYS A 56 -5.13 26.72 21.01
N VAL A 57 -5.82 27.80 21.37
CA VAL A 57 -6.02 28.15 22.79
C VAL A 57 -7.39 27.64 23.22
N VAL A 58 -7.42 26.76 24.23
CA VAL A 58 -8.65 26.20 24.78
C VAL A 58 -8.85 26.65 26.23
N PRO A 59 -10.09 26.59 26.77
CA PRO A 59 -10.33 26.84 28.18
C PRO A 59 -9.46 25.94 29.06
N GLU A 60 -9.04 26.45 30.23
CA GLU A 60 -8.18 25.69 31.14
C GLU A 60 -8.81 24.37 31.59
N SER A 61 -10.14 24.35 31.80
CA SER A 61 -10.88 23.12 32.08
C SER A 61 -10.74 22.10 30.94
N THR A 62 -10.97 22.52 29.70
CA THR A 62 -10.83 21.66 28.51
C THR A 62 -9.41 21.11 28.36
N PHE A 63 -8.38 21.93 28.63
CA PHE A 63 -6.99 21.47 28.59
C PHE A 63 -6.72 20.42 29.67
N LYS A 64 -7.13 20.68 30.92
CA LYS A 64 -6.99 19.75 32.04
C LYS A 64 -7.74 18.44 31.79
N ASP A 65 -8.94 18.50 31.24
CA ASP A 65 -9.75 17.33 30.88
C ASP A 65 -9.04 16.50 29.78
N ALA A 66 -8.48 17.16 28.77
CA ALA A 66 -7.72 16.49 27.72
C ALA A 66 -6.46 15.80 28.27
N VAL A 67 -5.68 16.49 29.11
CA VAL A 67 -4.50 15.92 29.78
C VAL A 67 -4.89 14.73 30.65
N SER A 68 -5.94 14.86 31.48
CA SER A 68 -6.44 13.80 32.34
C SER A 68 -6.89 12.58 31.54
N THR A 69 -7.64 12.80 30.46
CA THR A 69 -8.11 11.74 29.55
C THR A 69 -6.94 10.98 28.95
N LEU A 70 -5.95 11.69 28.40
CA LEU A 70 -4.76 11.07 27.81
C LEU A 70 -3.93 10.32 28.86
N ALA A 71 -3.65 10.96 29.99
CA ALA A 71 -2.84 10.37 31.06
C ALA A 71 -3.48 9.09 31.64
N SER A 72 -4.81 9.01 31.68
CA SER A 72 -5.53 7.81 32.13
C SER A 72 -5.31 6.56 31.25
N HIS A 73 -4.70 6.73 30.08
CA HIS A 73 -4.45 5.65 29.11
C HIS A 73 -2.96 5.44 28.81
N ILE A 74 -2.07 6.26 29.37
CA ILE A 74 -0.63 6.15 29.19
C ILE A 74 -0.07 5.31 30.34
N HIS A 75 0.57 4.19 30.00
CA HIS A 75 1.17 3.28 30.98
C HIS A 75 2.62 3.67 31.29
N ASP A 76 2.81 4.88 31.83
CA ASP A 76 4.13 5.43 32.19
C ASP A 76 4.03 6.30 33.46
N PRO A 77 5.03 6.27 34.37
CA PRO A 77 5.03 7.14 35.56
C PRO A 77 4.89 8.65 35.26
N ASP A 78 5.38 9.08 34.09
CA ASP A 78 5.32 10.48 33.62
C ASP A 78 4.10 10.73 32.71
N ALA A 79 3.04 9.91 32.79
CA ALA A 79 1.85 9.96 31.91
C ALA A 79 1.28 11.38 31.69
N THR A 80 1.12 12.18 32.75
CA THR A 80 0.64 13.56 32.66
C THR A 80 1.55 14.44 31.81
N LYS A 81 2.87 14.34 32.02
CA LYS A 81 3.87 15.12 31.27
C LYS A 81 3.93 14.69 29.81
N ILE A 82 3.83 13.39 29.53
CA ILE A 82 3.76 12.86 28.17
C ILE A 82 2.51 13.38 27.46
N ALA A 83 1.35 13.39 28.14
CA ALA A 83 0.11 13.93 27.61
C ALA A 83 0.21 15.44 27.30
N GLU A 84 0.83 16.22 28.19
CA GLU A 84 1.09 17.65 27.96
C GLU A 84 2.01 17.86 26.76
N GLN A 85 3.14 17.15 26.68
CA GLN A 85 4.07 17.25 25.54
C GLN A 85 3.40 16.89 24.21
N TYR A 86 2.56 15.87 24.20
CA TYR A 86 1.79 15.47 23.03
C TYR A 86 0.79 16.53 22.58
N LEU A 87 0.06 17.14 23.53
CA LEU A 87 -0.85 18.23 23.23
C LEU A 87 -0.09 19.47 22.75
N GLU A 88 1.07 19.76 23.32
CA GLU A 88 1.89 20.92 22.97
C GLU A 88 2.68 20.79 21.66
N GLU A 89 2.91 19.57 21.15
CA GLU A 89 3.56 19.33 19.85
C GLU A 89 2.84 20.06 18.71
N ASN A 90 3.58 20.67 17.79
CA ASN A 90 3.04 21.16 16.52
C ASN A 90 3.92 20.77 15.34
N ALA A 91 3.33 20.79 14.14
CA ALA A 91 3.99 20.34 12.92
C ALA A 91 5.25 21.15 12.58
N SER A 92 5.18 22.48 12.57
CA SER A 92 6.23 23.32 12.00
C SER A 92 7.53 23.39 12.83
N THR A 93 7.47 23.09 14.13
CA THR A 93 8.66 23.10 15.00
C THR A 93 9.38 21.76 15.03
N ASN A 94 8.76 20.68 14.52
CA ASN A 94 9.37 19.37 14.42
C ASN A 94 10.28 19.30 13.17
N PRO A 95 11.62 19.21 13.32
CA PRO A 95 12.53 19.16 12.17
C PRO A 95 12.27 17.94 11.27
N GLN A 96 12.00 16.77 11.85
CA GLN A 96 11.74 15.54 11.09
C GLN A 96 10.46 15.66 10.26
N PHE A 97 9.44 16.36 10.77
CA PHE A 97 8.23 16.66 10.00
C PHE A 97 8.56 17.54 8.78
N VAL A 98 9.31 18.63 8.97
CA VAL A 98 9.66 19.57 7.89
C VAL A 98 10.51 18.87 6.82
N GLU A 99 11.49 18.06 7.24
CA GLU A 99 12.34 17.28 6.33
C GLU A 99 11.54 16.21 5.57
N GLY A 100 10.66 15.48 6.26
CA GLY A 100 9.76 14.50 5.64
C GLY A 100 8.85 15.13 4.59
N LEU A 101 8.30 16.32 4.89
CA LEU A 101 7.46 17.07 3.96
C LEU A 101 8.24 17.57 2.75
N ARG A 102 9.47 18.09 2.94
CA ARG A 102 10.37 18.50 1.85
C ARG A 102 10.68 17.35 0.91
N ARG A 103 11.06 16.19 1.45
CA ARG A 103 11.35 14.99 0.67
C ARG A 103 10.13 14.53 -0.13
N LEU A 104 8.96 14.48 0.51
CA LEU A 104 7.72 14.09 -0.16
C LEU A 104 7.41 14.99 -1.36
N LEU A 105 7.50 16.31 -1.16
CA LEU A 105 7.21 17.28 -2.20
C LEU A 105 8.24 17.31 -3.33
N ALA A 106 9.51 17.08 -3.01
CA ALA A 106 10.58 17.07 -4.00
C ALA A 106 10.56 15.78 -4.84
N ASP A 107 10.50 14.62 -4.19
CA ASP A 107 10.73 13.33 -4.82
C ASP A 107 9.48 12.65 -5.35
N TYR A 108 8.30 12.86 -4.74
CA TYR A 108 7.14 11.99 -4.98
C TYR A 108 5.91 12.71 -5.53
N VAL A 109 5.78 14.01 -5.34
CA VAL A 109 4.70 14.79 -5.96
C VAL A 109 5.07 15.11 -7.41
N HIS A 110 4.15 14.86 -8.34
CA HIS A 110 4.34 15.18 -9.77
C HIS A 110 4.38 16.69 -10.02
N GLU A 111 5.01 17.11 -11.12
CA GLU A 111 5.14 18.54 -11.48
C GLU A 111 3.79 19.26 -11.62
N GLU A 112 2.75 18.58 -12.11
CA GLU A 112 1.39 19.11 -12.14
C GLU A 112 0.88 19.42 -10.71
N GLY A 113 1.09 18.50 -9.77
CA GLY A 113 0.73 18.67 -8.36
C GLY A 113 1.50 19.81 -7.70
N LYS A 114 2.83 19.88 -7.94
CA LYS A 114 3.68 20.99 -7.45
C LYS A 114 3.23 22.32 -8.03
N SER A 115 2.92 22.37 -9.32
CA SER A 115 2.44 23.59 -10.01
C SER A 115 1.09 24.05 -9.45
N GLY A 116 0.17 23.11 -9.22
CA GLY A 116 -1.11 23.40 -8.56
C GLY A 116 -0.91 23.97 -7.16
N MET A 117 -0.11 23.30 -6.32
CA MET A 117 0.25 23.81 -4.99
C MET A 117 0.90 25.20 -5.05
N ASN A 118 1.84 25.41 -5.97
CA ASN A 118 2.51 26.69 -6.19
C ASN A 118 1.51 27.83 -6.48
N LEU A 119 0.58 27.59 -7.40
CA LEU A 119 -0.47 28.55 -7.75
C LEU A 119 -1.32 28.92 -6.53
N ILE A 120 -1.73 27.92 -5.76
CA ILE A 120 -2.57 28.11 -4.55
C ILE A 120 -1.81 28.88 -3.48
N LEU A 121 -0.58 28.47 -3.17
CA LEU A 121 0.24 29.13 -2.14
C LEU A 121 0.54 30.57 -2.54
N ASN A 122 0.78 30.86 -3.82
CA ASN A 122 0.94 32.23 -4.32
C ASN A 122 -0.33 33.06 -4.17
N ALA A 123 -1.49 32.49 -4.49
CA ALA A 123 -2.78 33.17 -4.28
C ALA A 123 -3.00 33.50 -2.79
N LEU A 124 -2.75 32.54 -1.88
CA LEU A 124 -2.84 32.71 -0.43
C LEU A 124 -1.83 33.71 0.15
N ASN A 125 -0.75 34.02 -0.58
CA ASN A 125 0.24 35.03 -0.18
C ASN A 125 -0.13 36.45 -0.63
N SER A 126 -1.05 36.58 -1.58
CA SER A 126 -1.51 37.88 -2.09
C SER A 126 -2.78 38.34 -1.37
N LYS A 127 -2.98 39.65 -1.21
CA LYS A 127 -4.22 40.19 -0.59
C LYS A 127 -5.48 39.80 -1.38
N ALA A 128 -5.41 39.89 -2.72
CA ALA A 128 -6.54 39.57 -3.59
C ALA A 128 -6.85 38.06 -3.61
N GLY A 129 -5.82 37.21 -3.76
CA GLY A 129 -6.00 35.76 -3.74
C GLY A 129 -6.44 35.25 -2.36
N SER A 130 -5.92 35.83 -1.27
CA SER A 130 -6.40 35.53 0.08
C SER A 130 -7.88 35.87 0.24
N LEU A 131 -8.33 37.02 -0.28
CA LEU A 131 -9.74 37.39 -0.20
C LEU A 131 -10.62 36.37 -0.94
N ILE A 132 -10.18 35.93 -2.13
CA ILE A 132 -10.90 34.94 -2.94
C ILE A 132 -10.95 33.57 -2.25
N LEU A 133 -9.82 33.10 -1.70
CA LEU A 133 -9.70 31.74 -1.17
C LEU A 133 -10.13 31.61 0.30
N THR A 134 -10.07 32.69 1.07
CA THR A 134 -10.27 32.67 2.53
C THR A 134 -11.36 33.62 3.01
N GLY A 135 -11.84 34.53 2.17
CA GLY A 135 -12.78 35.59 2.56
C GLY A 135 -12.12 36.75 3.31
N SER A 136 -10.78 36.82 3.40
CA SER A 136 -10.03 37.86 4.10
C SER A 136 -8.86 38.38 3.26
N THR A 137 -8.58 39.68 3.31
CA THR A 137 -7.40 40.27 2.63
C THR A 137 -6.09 40.03 3.40
N THR A 138 -6.16 39.55 4.64
CA THR A 138 -4.97 39.16 5.42
C THR A 138 -4.46 37.81 4.90
N PRO A 139 -3.17 37.69 4.49
CA PRO A 139 -2.57 36.42 4.10
C PRO A 139 -2.75 35.35 5.18
N ILE A 140 -3.04 34.12 4.75
CA ILE A 140 -3.49 33.06 5.67
C ILE A 140 -2.47 32.78 6.78
N GLN A 141 -1.17 32.83 6.48
CA GLN A 141 -0.07 32.62 7.42
C GLN A 141 0.03 33.66 8.54
N ASP A 142 -0.56 34.84 8.33
CA ASP A 142 -0.55 35.93 9.30
C ASP A 142 -1.90 36.05 10.03
N GLN A 143 -2.86 35.16 9.73
CA GLN A 143 -4.14 35.10 10.44
C GLN A 143 -4.02 34.30 11.76
N PRO A 144 -4.80 34.67 12.81
CA PRO A 144 -4.87 33.88 14.03
C PRO A 144 -5.31 32.44 13.76
N PHE A 145 -4.83 31.49 14.58
CA PHE A 145 -5.15 30.07 14.47
C PHE A 145 -6.65 29.80 14.25
N GLU A 146 -7.54 30.36 15.07
CA GLU A 146 -8.99 30.08 14.99
C GLU A 146 -9.64 30.57 13.68
N VAL A 147 -9.02 31.53 12.99
CA VAL A 147 -9.47 31.95 11.67
C VAL A 147 -9.00 30.95 10.61
N ARG A 148 -7.73 30.51 10.67
CA ARG A 148 -7.17 29.49 9.77
C ARG A 148 -7.92 28.17 9.87
N GLU A 149 -8.23 27.73 11.09
CA GLU A 149 -9.03 26.52 11.33
C GLU A 149 -10.40 26.61 10.66
N ARG A 150 -11.09 27.74 10.83
CA ARG A 150 -12.40 27.98 10.19
C ARG A 150 -12.33 27.98 8.67
N ILE A 151 -11.30 28.58 8.09
CA ILE A 151 -11.07 28.59 6.64
C ILE A 151 -10.88 27.16 6.14
N LEU A 152 -10.01 26.39 6.80
CA LEU A 152 -9.72 25.02 6.40
C LEU A 152 -10.96 24.13 6.48
N ARG A 153 -11.77 24.27 7.54
CA ARG A 153 -13.08 23.61 7.65
C ARG A 153 -14.07 24.06 6.57
N ALA A 154 -14.07 25.34 6.20
CA ALA A 154 -14.93 25.81 5.11
C ALA A 154 -14.52 25.24 3.75
N TRP A 155 -13.22 24.94 3.53
CA TRP A 155 -12.75 24.30 2.31
C TRP A 155 -13.24 22.85 2.18
N GLU A 156 -13.37 22.12 3.28
CA GLU A 156 -13.90 20.74 3.29
C GLU A 156 -15.28 20.64 2.64
N THR A 157 -16.19 21.54 3.01
CA THR A 157 -17.58 21.56 2.53
C THR A 157 -17.81 22.57 1.41
N SER A 158 -16.75 23.17 0.87
CA SER A 158 -16.86 24.22 -0.14
C SER A 158 -17.60 23.74 -1.38
N ARG A 159 -18.39 24.62 -2.01
CA ARG A 159 -18.99 24.33 -3.33
C ARG A 159 -17.96 24.34 -4.46
N ILE A 160 -16.81 24.97 -4.25
CA ILE A 160 -15.71 25.10 -5.21
C ILE A 160 -14.85 23.83 -5.17
N LYS A 161 -14.86 23.03 -6.24
CA LYS A 161 -14.16 21.72 -6.27
C LYS A 161 -12.65 21.83 -5.93
N PRO A 162 -11.90 22.80 -6.49
CA PRO A 162 -10.48 22.95 -6.14
C PRO A 162 -10.22 23.09 -4.64
N LEU A 163 -11.05 23.84 -3.89
CA LEU A 163 -10.87 24.01 -2.44
C LEU A 163 -11.03 22.69 -1.68
N ARG A 164 -11.97 21.83 -2.10
CA ARG A 164 -12.13 20.49 -1.51
C ARG A 164 -10.93 19.59 -1.79
N ALA A 165 -10.37 19.67 -3.00
CA ALA A 165 -9.17 18.91 -3.36
C ALA A 165 -7.94 19.36 -2.54
N ILE A 166 -7.79 20.67 -2.33
CA ILE A 166 -6.72 21.25 -1.49
C ILE A 166 -6.83 20.76 -0.06
N TYR A 167 -8.02 20.88 0.54
CA TYR A 167 -8.28 20.40 1.89
C TYR A 167 -7.87 18.93 2.04
N ARG A 168 -8.29 18.07 1.11
CA ARG A 168 -7.94 16.63 1.12
C ARG A 168 -6.44 16.40 1.03
N ALA A 169 -5.79 17.00 0.03
CA ALA A 169 -4.37 16.78 -0.21
C ALA A 169 -3.53 17.24 0.98
N PHE A 170 -3.76 18.45 1.47
CA PHE A 170 -3.00 19.00 2.59
C PHE A 170 -3.26 18.25 3.90
N THR A 171 -4.52 18.00 4.28
CA THR A 171 -4.80 17.26 5.52
C THR A 171 -4.23 15.83 5.47
N ALA A 172 -4.32 15.13 4.34
CA ALA A 172 -3.74 13.79 4.19
C ALA A 172 -2.21 13.81 4.31
N ILE A 173 -1.53 14.72 3.60
CA ILE A 173 -0.07 14.85 3.65
C ILE A 173 0.39 15.21 5.06
N PHE A 174 -0.22 16.20 5.72
CA PHE A 174 0.19 16.64 7.05
C PHE A 174 -0.03 15.55 8.10
N LYS A 175 -1.20 14.88 8.09
CA LYS A 175 -1.45 13.76 9.00
C LYS A 175 -0.46 12.62 8.77
N LYS A 176 -0.21 12.22 7.52
CA LYS A 176 0.75 11.16 7.18
C LYS A 176 2.15 11.51 7.70
N THR A 177 2.67 12.68 7.35
CA THR A 177 4.02 13.12 7.76
C THR A 177 4.13 13.20 9.27
N TRP A 178 3.12 13.74 9.95
CA TRP A 178 3.10 13.80 11.42
C TRP A 178 3.08 12.42 12.06
N THR A 179 2.24 11.48 11.59
CA THR A 179 2.19 10.13 12.17
C THR A 179 3.47 9.33 12.00
N SER A 180 4.29 9.65 11.00
CA SER A 180 5.62 9.04 10.82
C SER A 180 6.70 9.73 11.67
N ALA A 181 6.66 11.07 11.79
CA ALA A 181 7.73 11.88 12.37
C ALA A 181 7.47 12.38 13.80
N SER A 182 6.30 12.13 14.38
CA SER A 182 5.96 12.64 15.71
C SER A 182 6.82 11.98 16.80
N PRO A 183 7.53 12.78 17.63
CA PRO A 183 8.31 12.25 18.74
C PRO A 183 7.44 11.83 19.93
N THR A 184 6.19 12.30 20.01
CA THR A 184 5.33 12.07 21.19
C THR A 184 4.22 11.05 20.93
N LEU A 185 3.78 10.86 19.67
CA LEU A 185 2.65 9.98 19.33
C LEU A 185 2.89 8.55 19.83
N ARG A 186 4.09 7.99 19.60
CA ARG A 186 4.43 6.62 20.05
C ARG A 186 4.34 6.47 21.57
N SER A 187 4.77 7.47 22.33
CA SER A 187 4.70 7.45 23.79
C SER A 187 3.26 7.50 24.30
N VAL A 188 2.37 8.19 23.58
CA VAL A 188 0.94 8.24 23.92
C VAL A 188 0.20 6.97 23.53
N VAL A 189 0.48 6.41 22.34
CA VAL A 189 -0.21 5.20 21.87
C VAL A 189 0.44 3.90 22.34
N GLY A 190 1.70 3.91 22.78
CA GLY A 190 2.42 2.67 23.14
C GLY A 190 2.77 1.75 21.96
N CYS A 191 2.58 2.18 20.71
CA CYS A 191 2.98 1.41 19.53
C CYS A 191 4.51 1.36 19.44
N PRO A 192 5.13 0.16 19.42
CA PRO A 192 6.58 0.06 19.41
C PRO A 192 7.16 0.49 18.06
N ARG A 193 8.45 0.85 18.05
CA ARG A 193 9.17 1.18 16.81
C ARG A 193 9.29 -0.03 15.88
N VAL A 194 9.56 -1.19 16.47
CA VAL A 194 9.78 -2.46 15.78
C VAL A 194 8.94 -3.54 16.46
N PRO A 195 8.71 -4.69 15.80
CA PRO A 195 7.97 -5.80 16.40
C PRO A 195 8.60 -6.25 17.71
N ILE A 196 7.75 -6.38 18.73
CA ILE A 196 8.14 -6.96 20.02
C ILE A 196 7.93 -8.49 20.07
N HIS A 197 7.29 -9.04 19.03
CA HIS A 197 7.05 -10.47 18.88
C HIS A 197 7.78 -11.05 17.67
N GLY A 198 8.01 -12.36 17.73
CA GLY A 198 8.77 -13.11 16.74
C GLY A 198 10.27 -13.14 17.07
N LYS A 199 10.92 -14.26 16.74
CA LYS A 199 12.39 -14.36 16.85
C LYS A 199 12.98 -13.92 15.51
N PRO A 200 13.95 -13.00 15.49
CA PRO A 200 14.70 -12.71 14.28
C PRO A 200 15.35 -13.97 13.74
N ALA A 201 15.44 -14.05 12.43
CA ALA A 201 16.16 -15.12 11.77
C ALA A 201 17.00 -14.55 10.63
N ASP A 202 18.14 -15.16 10.39
CA ASP A 202 18.92 -14.91 9.19
C ASP A 202 18.17 -15.53 8.01
N GLY A 203 17.82 -14.68 7.04
CA GLY A 203 17.21 -15.11 5.79
C GLY A 203 18.24 -15.73 4.84
N PHE A 204 17.79 -16.07 3.64
CA PHE A 204 18.70 -16.52 2.59
C PHE A 204 19.72 -15.43 2.22
N GLU A 205 21.00 -15.77 2.14
CA GLU A 205 22.05 -14.85 1.72
C GLU A 205 22.08 -14.76 0.18
N TYR A 206 21.84 -13.54 -0.33
CA TYR A 206 21.84 -13.26 -1.76
C TYR A 206 23.13 -12.60 -2.20
N GLU A 207 23.66 -13.05 -3.32
CA GLU A 207 24.75 -12.38 -4.03
C GLU A 207 24.20 -11.58 -5.20
N PHE A 208 24.67 -10.33 -5.34
CA PHE A 208 24.26 -9.42 -6.40
C PHE A 208 25.48 -8.99 -7.22
N LEU A 209 25.36 -9.07 -8.55
CA LEU A 209 26.41 -8.59 -9.44
C LEU A 209 26.67 -7.09 -9.21
N GLN A 210 27.95 -6.74 -9.13
CA GLN A 210 28.42 -5.37 -9.00
C GLN A 210 29.20 -4.99 -10.25
N PHE A 211 29.08 -3.74 -10.67
CA PHE A 211 29.82 -3.22 -11.83
C PHE A 211 30.79 -2.13 -11.36
N PRO A 212 32.06 -2.18 -11.77
CA PRO A 212 33.01 -1.11 -11.45
C PRO A 212 32.57 0.22 -12.11
N PRO A 213 33.16 1.38 -11.76
CA PRO A 213 32.97 2.60 -12.54
C PRO A 213 33.46 2.42 -14.00
N GLY A 214 32.83 3.11 -14.95
CA GLY A 214 33.20 3.05 -16.36
C GLY A 214 32.25 3.85 -17.27
N ASP A 215 32.80 4.41 -18.35
CA ASP A 215 32.06 5.30 -19.25
C ASP A 215 31.24 4.53 -20.30
N GLU A 216 31.67 3.33 -20.67
CA GLU A 216 30.98 2.48 -21.64
C GLU A 216 29.91 1.57 -20.98
N PRO A 217 28.83 1.24 -21.70
CA PRO A 217 27.83 0.31 -21.21
C PRO A 217 28.40 -1.07 -20.92
N GLU A 218 28.10 -1.61 -19.74
CA GLU A 218 28.41 -3.00 -19.41
C GLU A 218 27.48 -3.93 -20.21
N THR A 219 27.99 -5.02 -20.79
CA THR A 219 27.18 -5.98 -21.56
C THR A 219 27.29 -7.39 -20.99
N ILE A 220 26.15 -8.04 -20.77
CA ILE A 220 26.07 -9.38 -20.18
C ILE A 220 25.13 -10.26 -21.02
N ASP A 221 25.47 -11.52 -21.22
CA ASP A 221 24.65 -12.49 -21.95
C ASP A 221 24.02 -13.53 -21.02
N THR A 222 22.72 -13.77 -21.20
CA THR A 222 21.97 -14.79 -20.48
C THR A 222 20.96 -15.48 -21.42
N ASP A 223 20.35 -16.58 -20.99
CA ASP A 223 19.30 -17.21 -21.79
C ASP A 223 17.97 -16.49 -21.55
N VAL A 224 17.69 -16.12 -20.30
CA VAL A 224 16.50 -15.37 -19.89
C VAL A 224 16.88 -14.23 -18.95
N VAL A 225 16.34 -13.04 -19.23
CA VAL A 225 16.33 -11.92 -18.28
C VAL A 225 14.92 -11.68 -17.77
N ILE A 226 14.79 -11.53 -16.46
CA ILE A 226 13.53 -11.25 -15.75
C ILE A 226 13.62 -9.87 -15.13
N VAL A 227 12.71 -8.97 -15.50
CA VAL A 227 12.67 -7.59 -15.02
C VAL A 227 11.65 -7.48 -13.89
N GLY A 228 12.14 -7.40 -12.65
CA GLY A 228 11.35 -7.32 -11.42
C GLY A 228 11.41 -8.62 -10.60
N SER A 229 11.74 -8.50 -9.32
CA SER A 229 11.88 -9.64 -8.38
C SER A 229 10.59 -10.02 -7.65
N GLY A 230 9.46 -9.42 -8.01
CA GLY A 230 8.17 -9.60 -7.34
C GLY A 230 7.59 -11.03 -7.45
N CYS A 231 6.36 -11.21 -6.97
CA CYS A 231 5.72 -12.52 -6.86
C CYS A 231 5.78 -13.36 -8.16
N GLY A 232 5.39 -12.80 -9.31
CA GLY A 232 5.44 -13.52 -10.58
C GLY A 232 6.87 -13.77 -11.08
N GLY A 233 7.74 -12.75 -11.02
CA GLY A 233 9.13 -12.83 -11.45
C GLY A 233 9.94 -13.87 -10.66
N SER A 234 9.71 -13.97 -9.35
CA SER A 234 10.37 -14.95 -8.49
C SER A 234 10.06 -16.40 -8.87
N VAL A 235 8.79 -16.71 -9.13
CA VAL A 235 8.36 -18.05 -9.57
C VAL A 235 8.93 -18.39 -10.94
N ALA A 236 8.92 -17.41 -11.87
CA ALA A 236 9.51 -17.59 -13.18
C ALA A 236 11.02 -17.87 -13.11
N ALA A 237 11.73 -17.13 -12.26
CA ALA A 237 13.17 -17.31 -12.03
C ALA A 237 13.47 -18.72 -11.53
N LYS A 238 12.75 -19.17 -10.50
CA LYS A 238 12.87 -20.51 -9.92
C LYS A 238 12.70 -21.60 -10.98
N ASN A 239 11.59 -21.58 -11.71
CA ASN A 239 11.27 -22.63 -12.68
C ASN A 239 12.26 -22.69 -13.85
N LEU A 240 12.77 -21.53 -14.30
CA LEU A 240 13.72 -21.48 -15.41
C LEU A 240 15.14 -21.88 -14.98
N ALA A 241 15.56 -21.47 -13.78
CA ALA A 241 16.86 -21.85 -13.21
C ALA A 241 16.92 -23.36 -12.93
N GLU A 242 15.88 -23.93 -12.30
CA GLU A 242 15.80 -25.39 -12.08
C GLU A 242 15.70 -26.20 -13.39
N ALA A 243 15.22 -25.58 -14.48
CA ALA A 243 15.24 -26.19 -15.80
C ALA A 243 16.63 -26.12 -16.48
N GLY A 244 17.64 -25.54 -15.82
CA GLY A 244 19.03 -25.49 -16.28
C GLY A 244 19.37 -24.32 -17.19
N TYR A 245 18.52 -23.29 -17.29
CA TYR A 245 18.81 -22.09 -18.07
C TYR A 245 19.61 -21.06 -17.27
N ARG A 246 20.46 -20.28 -17.96
CA ARG A 246 21.07 -19.09 -17.37
C ARG A 246 20.00 -18.03 -17.23
N VAL A 247 19.75 -17.61 -15.99
CA VAL A 247 18.71 -16.64 -15.63
C VAL A 247 19.34 -15.48 -14.88
N ILE A 248 19.04 -14.25 -15.34
CA ILE A 248 19.35 -13.02 -14.60
C ILE A 248 18.03 -12.39 -14.16
N VAL A 249 17.87 -12.11 -12.86
CA VAL A 249 16.76 -11.27 -12.37
C VAL A 249 17.30 -9.89 -12.02
N VAL A 250 16.64 -8.85 -12.53
CA VAL A 250 16.98 -7.45 -12.24
C VAL A 250 15.88 -6.79 -11.42
N GLU A 251 16.26 -6.04 -10.38
CA GLU A 251 15.37 -5.33 -9.47
C GLU A 251 15.79 -3.86 -9.40
N LYS A 252 14.83 -2.94 -9.51
CA LYS A 252 15.13 -1.49 -9.45
C LYS A 252 15.50 -1.03 -8.04
N SER A 253 15.00 -1.75 -7.05
CA SER A 253 15.24 -1.48 -5.63
C SER A 253 16.29 -2.41 -5.05
N TYR A 254 16.37 -2.44 -3.72
CA TYR A 254 17.44 -3.08 -2.97
C TYR A 254 16.90 -4.15 -2.01
N HIS A 255 17.73 -5.15 -1.73
CA HIS A 255 17.52 -6.19 -0.73
C HIS A 255 17.92 -5.69 0.66
N TYR A 256 17.00 -5.74 1.62
CA TYR A 256 17.31 -5.44 3.01
C TYR A 256 17.39 -6.75 3.79
N PRO A 257 18.58 -7.17 4.28
CA PRO A 257 18.67 -8.31 5.16
C PRO A 257 17.99 -8.00 6.50
N THR A 258 17.62 -9.03 7.27
CA THR A 258 16.93 -8.91 8.56
C THR A 258 17.58 -7.91 9.52
N LYS A 259 18.91 -7.78 9.50
CA LYS A 259 19.70 -6.81 10.30
C LYS A 259 19.55 -5.35 9.94
N TYR A 260 19.18 -5.05 8.70
CA TYR A 260 18.95 -3.70 8.22
C TYR A 260 17.51 -3.53 7.72
N PHE A 261 16.56 -4.27 8.30
CA PHE A 261 15.18 -4.20 7.84
C PHE A 261 14.53 -2.87 8.26
N PRO A 262 14.12 -1.98 7.34
CA PRO A 262 13.63 -0.66 7.69
C PRO A 262 12.17 -0.74 8.18
N MET A 263 12.00 -1.17 9.42
CA MET A 263 10.68 -1.41 10.02
C MET A 263 10.03 -0.16 10.62
N ASP A 264 10.81 0.91 10.82
CA ASP A 264 10.26 2.22 11.16
C ASP A 264 9.52 2.84 9.95
N PHE A 265 8.44 3.57 10.21
CA PHE A 265 7.60 4.14 9.16
C PHE A 265 8.34 5.17 8.31
N THR A 266 9.20 5.97 8.93
CA THR A 266 9.91 7.07 8.24
C THR A 266 10.84 6.51 7.16
N GLU A 267 11.67 5.55 7.52
CA GLU A 267 12.63 4.88 6.64
C GLU A 267 11.93 3.89 5.72
N GLY A 268 11.07 3.03 6.26
CA GLY A 268 10.49 1.92 5.53
C GLY A 268 9.57 2.36 4.39
N PHE A 269 8.83 3.46 4.53
CA PHE A 269 8.06 4.01 3.42
C PHE A 269 8.93 4.43 2.25
N VAL A 270 10.05 5.10 2.52
CA VAL A 270 10.99 5.57 1.48
C VAL A 270 11.74 4.39 0.84
N SER A 271 12.14 3.42 1.64
CA SER A 271 12.98 2.30 1.20
C SER A 271 12.22 1.15 0.54
N MET A 272 10.96 0.91 0.90
CA MET A 272 10.24 -0.30 0.50
C MET A 272 8.95 -0.08 -0.28
N PHE A 273 8.47 1.15 -0.42
CA PHE A 273 7.22 1.45 -1.12
C PHE A 273 7.44 2.37 -2.31
N GLU A 274 6.63 2.20 -3.35
CA GLU A 274 6.56 3.16 -4.45
C GLU A 274 6.18 4.55 -3.91
N SER A 275 6.72 5.60 -4.53
CA SER A 275 6.40 6.99 -4.19
C SER A 275 6.58 7.35 -2.69
N GLY A 276 7.46 6.65 -1.97
CA GLY A 276 7.63 6.87 -0.53
C GLY A 276 6.37 6.57 0.29
N GLY A 277 5.55 5.61 -0.17
CA GLY A 277 4.32 5.19 0.48
C GLY A 277 3.23 4.78 -0.52
N ALA A 278 2.39 5.74 -0.91
CA ALA A 278 1.25 5.49 -1.78
C ALA A 278 1.28 6.40 -3.01
N THR A 279 0.89 5.85 -4.16
CA THR A 279 0.59 6.61 -5.38
C THR A 279 -0.90 6.91 -5.42
N SER A 280 -1.28 8.18 -5.58
CA SER A 280 -2.69 8.57 -5.63
C SER A 280 -3.26 8.47 -7.06
N SER A 281 -4.56 8.18 -7.18
CA SER A 281 -5.31 8.40 -8.42
C SER A 281 -5.34 9.89 -8.81
N ASP A 282 -5.62 10.19 -10.08
CA ASP A 282 -5.65 11.56 -10.62
C ASP A 282 -6.72 12.43 -9.93
N ASP A 283 -7.85 11.84 -9.52
CA ASP A 283 -8.88 12.50 -8.71
C ASP A 283 -8.52 12.56 -7.19
N GLY A 284 -7.42 11.89 -6.82
CA GLY A 284 -6.89 11.70 -5.47
C GLY A 284 -7.75 10.82 -4.55
N SER A 285 -8.79 10.18 -5.06
CA SER A 285 -9.76 9.45 -4.24
C SER A 285 -9.21 8.11 -3.73
N VAL A 286 -8.29 7.49 -4.47
CA VAL A 286 -7.69 6.20 -4.15
C VAL A 286 -6.19 6.34 -3.90
N ALA A 287 -5.72 5.85 -2.77
CA ALA A 287 -4.30 5.70 -2.46
C ALA A 287 -3.85 4.26 -2.74
N VAL A 288 -2.89 4.08 -3.65
CA VAL A 288 -2.43 2.77 -4.13
C VAL A 288 -1.06 2.45 -3.53
N LEU A 289 -0.99 1.39 -2.72
CA LEU A 289 0.23 0.88 -2.08
C LEU A 289 0.88 -0.19 -2.96
N ALA A 290 2.14 0.02 -3.33
CA ALA A 290 2.93 -0.95 -4.10
C ALA A 290 4.34 -1.07 -3.51
N GLY A 291 4.87 -2.30 -3.50
CA GLY A 291 6.20 -2.59 -2.96
C GLY A 291 7.30 -2.29 -3.97
N SER A 292 8.30 -1.55 -3.52
CA SER A 292 9.51 -1.15 -4.26
C SER A 292 10.75 -1.63 -3.50
N THR A 293 10.90 -2.95 -3.36
CA THR A 293 12.00 -3.62 -2.63
C THR A 293 12.24 -5.00 -3.24
N TRP A 294 13.36 -5.67 -2.92
CA TRP A 294 13.57 -7.07 -3.29
C TRP A 294 12.39 -7.95 -2.86
N GLY A 295 11.83 -8.74 -3.78
CA GLY A 295 10.60 -9.52 -3.59
C GLY A 295 9.29 -8.74 -3.82
N GLY A 296 9.37 -7.43 -4.10
CA GLY A 296 8.23 -6.56 -4.42
C GLY A 296 7.13 -6.55 -3.36
N GLY A 297 5.87 -6.50 -3.80
CA GLY A 297 4.71 -6.54 -2.90
C GLY A 297 4.64 -7.79 -2.00
N GLY A 298 5.22 -8.91 -2.41
CA GLY A 298 5.27 -10.13 -1.57
C GLY A 298 6.13 -9.95 -0.31
N THR A 299 7.07 -9.00 -0.31
CA THR A 299 7.86 -8.63 0.86
C THR A 299 7.05 -7.85 1.87
N ILE A 300 6.14 -6.97 1.44
CA ILE A 300 5.42 -6.02 2.29
C ILE A 300 3.92 -6.33 2.47
N ASN A 301 3.41 -7.45 1.93
CA ASN A 301 2.00 -7.83 2.11
C ASN A 301 1.71 -8.46 3.48
N TRP A 302 0.43 -8.70 3.75
CA TRP A 302 -0.10 -9.24 5.01
C TRP A 302 -0.24 -10.77 5.07
N SER A 303 0.52 -11.53 4.27
CA SER A 303 0.55 -13.00 4.30
C SER A 303 -0.73 -13.76 3.87
N ALA A 304 -1.89 -13.09 3.80
CA ALA A 304 -3.14 -13.62 3.25
C ALA A 304 -2.95 -14.29 1.88
N SER A 305 -3.33 -15.57 1.80
CA SER A 305 -3.02 -16.48 0.69
C SER A 305 -4.23 -17.30 0.28
N LEU A 306 -5.20 -16.64 -0.38
CA LEU A 306 -6.39 -17.27 -0.93
C LEU A 306 -6.14 -17.72 -2.39
N GLN A 307 -6.56 -18.93 -2.73
CA GLN A 307 -6.57 -19.36 -4.14
C GLN A 307 -7.65 -18.61 -4.94
N THR A 308 -7.49 -18.56 -6.27
CA THR A 308 -8.46 -17.95 -7.18
C THR A 308 -9.82 -18.64 -7.08
N GLN A 309 -10.88 -17.86 -6.84
CA GLN A 309 -12.21 -18.40 -6.58
C GLN A 309 -12.85 -19.03 -7.81
N GLY A 310 -13.67 -20.07 -7.61
CA GLY A 310 -14.27 -20.83 -8.70
C GLY A 310 -15.15 -19.99 -9.64
N TYR A 311 -15.88 -19.00 -9.13
CA TYR A 311 -16.71 -18.12 -9.95
C TYR A 311 -15.86 -17.21 -10.86
N VAL A 312 -14.72 -16.70 -10.36
CA VAL A 312 -13.76 -15.92 -11.16
C VAL A 312 -13.10 -16.78 -12.24
N ARG A 313 -12.76 -18.03 -11.91
CA ARG A 313 -12.19 -18.98 -12.88
C ARG A 313 -13.16 -19.24 -14.03
N ARG A 314 -14.44 -19.47 -13.73
CA ARG A 314 -15.52 -19.59 -14.73
C ARG A 314 -15.70 -18.32 -15.56
N GLU A 315 -15.69 -17.16 -14.92
CA GLU A 315 -15.76 -15.86 -15.60
C GLU A 315 -14.63 -15.75 -16.64
N TRP A 316 -13.39 -16.00 -16.25
CA TRP A 316 -12.25 -15.90 -17.17
C TRP A 316 -12.26 -16.97 -18.27
N ALA A 317 -12.64 -18.21 -17.95
CA ALA A 317 -12.75 -19.28 -18.92
C ALA A 317 -13.84 -19.03 -19.97
N SER A 318 -15.01 -18.53 -19.55
CA SER A 318 -16.12 -18.15 -20.44
C SER A 318 -15.73 -17.03 -21.42
N ASN A 319 -14.74 -16.22 -21.06
CA ASN A 319 -14.14 -15.19 -21.91
C ASN A 319 -13.01 -15.71 -22.83
N GLY A 320 -12.93 -17.02 -23.04
CA GLY A 320 -12.02 -17.65 -23.98
C GLY A 320 -10.66 -18.06 -23.40
N LEU A 321 -10.54 -18.14 -22.07
CA LEU A 321 -9.31 -18.55 -21.37
C LEU A 321 -9.53 -19.86 -20.59
N PRO A 322 -9.80 -21.00 -21.26
CA PRO A 322 -10.20 -22.26 -20.62
C PRO A 322 -9.15 -22.84 -19.66
N PHE A 323 -7.89 -22.37 -19.76
CA PHE A 323 -6.83 -22.69 -18.81
C PHE A 323 -7.25 -22.48 -17.35
N PHE A 324 -8.03 -21.45 -17.04
CA PHE A 324 -8.40 -21.17 -15.66
C PHE A 324 -9.34 -22.21 -15.04
N GLU A 325 -10.06 -23.00 -15.82
CA GLU A 325 -10.85 -24.14 -15.32
C GLU A 325 -10.10 -25.48 -15.46
N SER A 326 -8.89 -25.46 -16.03
CA SER A 326 -8.13 -26.68 -16.29
C SER A 326 -7.48 -27.24 -15.02
N TYR A 327 -7.15 -28.53 -15.09
CA TYR A 327 -6.42 -29.23 -14.03
C TYR A 327 -5.01 -28.66 -13.85
N GLU A 328 -4.36 -28.25 -14.94
CA GLU A 328 -3.02 -27.65 -14.91
C GLU A 328 -2.98 -26.35 -14.11
N TYR A 329 -4.03 -25.51 -14.19
CA TYR A 329 -4.11 -24.31 -13.36
C TYR A 329 -4.27 -24.62 -11.88
N GLN A 330 -5.11 -25.63 -11.55
CA GLN A 330 -5.23 -26.10 -10.16
C GLN A 330 -3.88 -26.59 -9.64
N GLN A 331 -3.15 -27.39 -10.41
CA GLN A 331 -1.83 -27.85 -10.00
C GLN A 331 -0.83 -26.68 -9.80
N SER A 332 -0.93 -25.60 -10.58
CA SER A 332 -0.10 -24.42 -10.36
C SER A 332 -0.45 -23.69 -9.06
N LEU A 333 -1.73 -23.58 -8.73
CA LEU A 333 -2.18 -23.04 -7.44
C LEU A 333 -1.64 -23.88 -6.28
N ASP A 334 -1.77 -25.20 -6.37
CA ASP A 334 -1.35 -26.14 -5.33
C ASP A 334 0.17 -26.09 -5.13
N ARG A 335 0.97 -26.18 -6.20
CA ARG A 335 2.44 -26.07 -6.11
C ARG A 335 2.91 -24.77 -5.44
N VAL A 336 2.26 -23.66 -5.75
CA VAL A 336 2.58 -22.35 -5.16
C VAL A 336 2.24 -22.34 -3.67
N CYS A 337 1.04 -22.79 -3.31
CA CYS A 337 0.60 -22.86 -1.92
C CYS A 337 1.46 -23.82 -1.09
N ASP A 338 1.76 -25.00 -1.62
CA ASP A 338 2.59 -26.02 -0.97
C ASP A 338 3.99 -25.48 -0.69
N ARG A 339 4.62 -24.84 -1.69
CA ARG A 339 5.97 -24.28 -1.51
C ARG A 339 6.02 -23.18 -0.45
N MET A 340 4.96 -22.39 -0.35
CA MET A 340 4.80 -21.34 0.65
C MET A 340 4.30 -21.85 2.01
N GLY A 341 3.90 -23.13 2.10
CA GLY A 341 3.26 -23.73 3.27
C GLY A 341 2.02 -22.96 3.70
N VAL A 342 1.15 -22.64 2.73
CA VAL A 342 -0.11 -21.93 2.98
C VAL A 342 -1.05 -22.81 3.80
N SER A 343 -1.46 -22.33 4.97
CA SER A 343 -2.42 -23.02 5.84
C SER A 343 -3.13 -22.04 6.77
N SER A 344 -4.32 -22.41 7.23
CA SER A 344 -5.02 -21.74 8.32
C SER A 344 -4.81 -22.43 9.68
N ASP A 345 -4.25 -23.64 9.74
CA ASP A 345 -4.20 -24.48 10.94
C ASP A 345 -3.33 -23.90 12.07
N TYR A 346 -2.35 -23.07 11.70
CA TYR A 346 -1.42 -22.43 12.63
C TYR A 346 -1.78 -20.96 12.90
N THR A 347 -2.97 -20.55 12.48
CA THR A 347 -3.43 -19.17 12.62
C THR A 347 -3.83 -18.90 14.06
N GLU A 348 -3.24 -17.86 14.63
CA GLU A 348 -3.71 -17.28 15.89
C GLU A 348 -4.36 -15.94 15.60
N HIS A 349 -5.68 -15.89 15.75
CA HIS A 349 -6.43 -14.65 15.61
C HIS A 349 -6.09 -13.71 16.76
N ASN A 350 -5.60 -12.51 16.44
CA ASN A 350 -5.53 -11.42 17.40
C ASN A 350 -6.94 -10.91 17.77
N TYR A 351 -7.03 -9.98 18.71
CA TYR A 351 -8.32 -9.47 19.19
C TYR A 351 -9.20 -8.94 18.05
N GLY A 352 -8.67 -8.11 17.15
CA GLY A 352 -9.44 -7.55 16.04
C GLY A 352 -10.02 -8.62 15.10
N ASN A 353 -9.24 -9.65 14.78
CA ASN A 353 -9.72 -10.75 13.95
C ASN A 353 -10.79 -11.60 14.66
N ARG A 354 -10.75 -11.72 15.99
CA ARG A 354 -11.81 -12.36 16.80
C ARG A 354 -13.08 -11.52 16.82
N VAL A 355 -12.98 -10.18 16.95
CA VAL A 355 -14.13 -9.27 16.83
C VAL A 355 -14.87 -9.52 15.52
N LEU A 356 -14.14 -9.67 14.41
CA LEU A 356 -14.73 -9.95 13.11
C LEU A 356 -15.36 -11.35 13.06
N LEU A 357 -14.63 -12.39 13.47
CA LEU A 357 -15.06 -13.79 13.36
C LEU A 357 -16.28 -14.08 14.24
N ASP A 358 -16.19 -13.73 15.53
CA ASP A 358 -17.25 -14.00 16.50
C ASP A 358 -18.44 -13.05 16.29
N GLY A 359 -18.19 -11.79 15.92
CA GLY A 359 -19.24 -10.85 15.58
C GLY A 359 -20.03 -11.28 14.34
N ALA A 360 -19.36 -11.79 13.30
CA ALA A 360 -20.01 -12.38 12.13
C ALA A 360 -20.84 -13.61 12.52
N ARG A 361 -20.29 -14.52 13.33
CA ARG A 361 -21.01 -15.71 13.83
C ARG A 361 -22.29 -15.33 14.60
N LYS A 362 -22.25 -14.31 15.47
CA LYS A 362 -23.42 -13.82 16.22
C LYS A 362 -24.53 -13.27 15.31
N LEU A 363 -24.16 -12.79 14.12
CA LEU A 363 -25.11 -12.23 13.14
C LEU A 363 -25.52 -13.24 12.06
N GLY A 364 -24.97 -14.45 12.08
CA GLY A 364 -25.22 -15.47 11.07
C GLY A 364 -24.54 -15.22 9.72
N TYR A 365 -23.52 -14.35 9.68
CA TYR A 365 -22.78 -14.07 8.45
C TYR A 365 -21.73 -15.15 8.17
N ALA A 366 -21.57 -15.52 6.90
CA ALA A 366 -20.53 -16.45 6.47
C ALA A 366 -19.12 -15.85 6.68
N ALA A 367 -18.37 -16.40 7.65
CA ALA A 367 -17.01 -16.00 7.96
C ALA A 367 -16.09 -17.21 8.11
N GLN A 368 -14.82 -17.05 7.75
CA GLN A 368 -13.82 -18.11 7.80
C GLN A 368 -12.41 -17.57 8.09
N PRO A 369 -11.51 -18.42 8.60
CA PRO A 369 -10.08 -18.12 8.65
C PRO A 369 -9.50 -17.88 7.24
N VAL A 370 -8.54 -16.96 7.15
CA VAL A 370 -7.77 -16.69 5.93
C VAL A 370 -6.45 -17.45 6.00
N PRO A 371 -6.17 -18.38 5.07
CA PRO A 371 -4.89 -19.08 5.02
C PRO A 371 -3.70 -18.12 4.85
N GLN A 372 -2.60 -18.40 5.54
CA GLN A 372 -1.40 -17.56 5.56
C GLN A 372 -0.19 -18.32 5.00
N ASN A 373 0.70 -17.64 4.27
CA ASN A 373 1.96 -18.21 3.78
C ASN A 373 3.06 -18.21 4.86
N THR A 374 2.87 -18.95 5.95
CA THR A 374 3.79 -18.96 7.10
C THR A 374 4.66 -20.23 7.17
N GLY A 375 4.70 -21.02 6.10
CA GLY A 375 5.46 -22.27 6.06
C GLY A 375 4.92 -23.33 7.03
N GLY A 376 3.61 -23.33 7.31
CA GLY A 376 3.01 -24.23 8.29
C GLY A 376 3.44 -23.97 9.73
N THR A 377 3.74 -22.72 10.09
CA THR A 377 4.14 -22.34 11.46
C THR A 377 3.37 -21.12 11.96
N ARG A 378 3.32 -20.95 13.29
CA ARG A 378 2.73 -19.77 13.92
C ARG A 378 3.55 -18.52 13.60
N HIS A 379 2.90 -17.46 13.11
CA HIS A 379 3.54 -16.16 12.85
C HIS A 379 2.72 -15.02 13.47
N TYR A 380 3.19 -14.50 14.61
CA TYR A 380 2.53 -13.44 15.38
C TYR A 380 3.49 -12.25 15.48
N CYS A 381 3.43 -11.26 14.57
CA CYS A 381 4.39 -10.14 14.55
C CYS A 381 3.79 -8.74 14.44
N GLY A 382 2.66 -8.54 13.76
CA GLY A 382 2.00 -7.25 13.61
C GLY A 382 2.56 -6.29 12.55
N TYR A 383 3.75 -6.57 12.00
CA TYR A 383 4.46 -5.64 11.12
C TYR A 383 4.68 -6.17 9.72
N CYS A 384 3.93 -7.20 9.27
CA CYS A 384 4.10 -7.79 7.94
C CYS A 384 4.04 -6.75 6.79
N THR A 385 3.31 -5.63 7.01
CA THR A 385 3.28 -4.46 6.10
C THR A 385 4.66 -3.85 5.88
N MET A 386 5.48 -3.82 6.92
CA MET A 386 6.86 -3.31 6.94
C MET A 386 7.86 -4.45 6.77
N GLY A 387 7.45 -5.56 6.15
CA GLY A 387 8.23 -6.77 5.93
C GLY A 387 8.31 -7.73 7.12
N CYS A 388 9.23 -8.68 7.06
CA CYS A 388 9.30 -9.78 8.01
C CYS A 388 10.74 -9.98 8.51
N HIS A 389 11.00 -9.62 9.77
CA HIS A 389 12.31 -9.84 10.41
C HIS A 389 12.54 -11.28 10.84
N SER A 390 11.46 -12.04 11.09
CA SER A 390 11.57 -13.42 11.58
C SER A 390 11.75 -14.47 10.46
N CYS A 391 11.74 -14.05 9.20
CA CYS A 391 11.65 -14.95 8.02
C CYS A 391 10.49 -15.97 8.09
N GLY A 392 9.48 -15.72 8.95
CA GLY A 392 8.31 -16.58 9.10
C GLY A 392 7.35 -16.49 7.92
N LYS A 393 7.20 -15.29 7.33
CA LYS A 393 6.42 -15.10 6.10
C LYS A 393 7.19 -15.63 4.90
N LYS A 394 6.66 -16.69 4.28
CA LYS A 394 7.23 -17.39 3.12
C LYS A 394 6.84 -16.72 1.81
N GLY A 395 7.17 -15.44 1.68
CA GLY A 395 7.04 -14.66 0.44
C GLY A 395 8.18 -14.94 -0.56
N PRO A 396 8.29 -14.17 -1.65
CA PRO A 396 9.27 -14.38 -2.72
C PRO A 396 10.72 -14.56 -2.24
N ARG A 397 11.16 -13.74 -1.26
CA ARG A 397 12.53 -13.76 -0.73
C ARG A 397 12.89 -15.01 0.08
N GLU A 398 11.92 -15.64 0.72
CA GLU A 398 12.16 -16.83 1.56
C GLU A 398 11.87 -18.13 0.80
N THR A 399 11.34 -18.02 -0.42
CA THR A 399 10.87 -19.15 -1.21
C THR A 399 11.50 -19.13 -2.60
N PHE A 400 10.77 -18.62 -3.60
CA PHE A 400 11.11 -18.79 -5.01
C PHE A 400 12.41 -18.10 -5.43
N LEU A 401 12.76 -16.94 -4.88
CA LEU A 401 14.07 -16.31 -5.18
C LEU A 401 15.22 -17.10 -4.58
N ALA A 402 15.06 -17.65 -3.37
CA ALA A 402 16.05 -18.49 -2.72
C ALA A 402 16.22 -19.82 -3.48
N ASP A 403 15.13 -20.38 -4.00
CA ASP A 403 15.19 -21.58 -4.85
C ASP A 403 15.82 -21.27 -6.21
N ALA A 404 15.53 -20.11 -6.81
CA ALA A 404 16.17 -19.66 -8.04
C ALA A 404 17.68 -19.52 -7.86
N ALA A 405 18.12 -18.96 -6.73
CA ALA A 405 19.54 -18.84 -6.38
C ALA A 405 20.21 -20.21 -6.28
N LYS A 406 19.57 -21.17 -5.60
CA LYS A 406 20.05 -22.57 -5.53
C LYS A 406 20.07 -23.25 -6.90
N GLY A 407 19.16 -22.87 -7.80
CA GLY A 407 19.14 -23.29 -9.20
C GLY A 407 20.17 -22.58 -10.10
N GLY A 408 20.99 -21.67 -9.56
CA GLY A 408 22.05 -20.97 -10.29
C GLY A 408 21.63 -19.67 -10.97
N ALA A 409 20.45 -19.10 -10.64
CA ALA A 409 20.09 -17.76 -11.08
C ALA A 409 21.02 -16.71 -10.47
N THR A 410 21.33 -15.67 -11.24
CA THR A 410 22.10 -14.51 -10.76
C THR A 410 21.22 -13.27 -10.68
N PHE A 411 21.62 -12.31 -9.85
CA PHE A 411 20.77 -11.19 -9.45
C PHE A 411 21.48 -9.85 -9.60
N ILE A 412 20.71 -8.82 -9.95
CA ILE A 412 21.16 -7.42 -9.97
C ILE A 412 20.10 -6.58 -9.25
N GLU A 413 20.46 -6.00 -8.11
CA GLU A 413 19.65 -4.97 -7.44
C GLU A 413 20.08 -3.56 -7.87
N GLY A 414 19.24 -2.55 -7.64
CA GLY A 414 19.50 -1.18 -8.08
C GLY A 414 19.46 -0.98 -9.60
N PHE A 415 18.92 -1.94 -10.37
CA PHE A 415 18.82 -1.88 -11.83
C PHE A 415 17.44 -1.37 -12.26
N ARG A 416 17.39 -0.11 -12.73
CA ARG A 416 16.19 0.45 -13.36
C ARG A 416 16.18 0.13 -14.85
N ALA A 417 15.30 -0.77 -15.28
CA ALA A 417 15.10 -1.07 -16.69
C ALA A 417 14.48 0.12 -17.45
N ASP A 418 15.19 0.60 -18.47
CA ASP A 418 14.75 1.72 -19.29
C ASP A 418 13.84 1.23 -20.43
N LYS A 419 14.28 0.17 -21.15
CA LYS A 419 13.55 -0.43 -22.28
C LYS A 419 13.95 -1.88 -22.57
N VAL A 420 13.05 -2.63 -23.19
CA VAL A 420 13.32 -3.92 -23.84
C VAL A 420 13.95 -3.67 -25.20
N LEU A 421 14.99 -4.44 -25.53
CA LEU A 421 15.68 -4.41 -26.80
C LEU A 421 15.08 -5.44 -27.77
N PHE A 422 15.06 -5.09 -29.06
CA PHE A 422 14.49 -5.95 -30.10
C PHE A 422 15.40 -6.07 -31.31
N LYS A 423 15.41 -7.26 -31.90
CA LYS A 423 15.91 -7.53 -33.25
C LYS A 423 14.74 -7.63 -34.21
N MET A 424 14.85 -6.98 -35.37
CA MET A 424 13.88 -7.11 -36.44
C MET A 424 14.21 -8.32 -37.30
N THR A 425 13.23 -9.19 -37.51
CA THR A 425 13.36 -10.40 -38.35
C THR A 425 12.25 -10.43 -39.40
N LYS A 426 12.35 -11.33 -40.39
CA LYS A 426 11.26 -11.59 -41.34
C LYS A 426 9.94 -11.99 -40.65
N GLY A 427 10.02 -12.62 -39.48
CA GLY A 427 8.87 -13.02 -38.66
C GLY A 427 8.37 -11.94 -37.70
N GLY A 428 8.87 -10.71 -37.81
CA GLY A 428 8.50 -9.58 -36.95
C GLY A 428 9.55 -9.28 -35.87
N ARG A 429 9.08 -8.68 -34.77
CA ARG A 429 9.91 -8.16 -33.69
C ARG A 429 10.25 -9.27 -32.68
N VAL A 430 11.53 -9.54 -32.48
CA VAL A 430 12.02 -10.56 -31.52
C VAL A 430 12.75 -9.87 -30.37
N ALA A 431 12.35 -10.14 -29.14
CA ALA A 431 13.05 -9.60 -27.97
C ALA A 431 14.48 -10.16 -27.91
N SER A 432 15.44 -9.28 -27.61
CA SER A 432 16.86 -9.64 -27.61
C SER A 432 17.59 -9.25 -26.33
N GLY A 433 16.91 -8.67 -25.35
CA GLY A 433 17.51 -8.22 -24.11
C GLY A 433 16.81 -7.02 -23.49
N VAL A 434 17.46 -6.43 -22.50
CA VAL A 434 16.99 -5.24 -21.77
C VAL A 434 18.17 -4.29 -21.60
N GLU A 435 17.88 -2.99 -21.73
CA GLU A 435 18.80 -1.90 -21.37
C GLU A 435 18.28 -1.20 -20.13
N GLY A 436 19.17 -0.88 -19.20
CA GLY A 436 18.83 -0.14 -18.00
C GLY A 436 20.02 0.60 -17.39
N THR A 437 19.72 1.34 -16.33
CA THR A 437 20.71 1.98 -15.46
C THR A 437 20.79 1.21 -14.17
N TRP A 438 21.99 0.71 -13.85
CA TRP A 438 22.32 0.17 -12.55
C TRP A 438 22.90 1.26 -11.66
N THR A 439 22.52 1.28 -10.39
CA THR A 439 23.12 2.15 -9.38
C THR A 439 23.53 1.33 -8.17
N SER A 440 24.80 1.43 -7.78
CA SER A 440 25.35 0.71 -6.64
C SER A 440 24.72 1.16 -5.32
N ARG A 441 24.96 0.37 -4.28
CA ARG A 441 24.91 0.86 -2.90
C ARG A 441 26.05 1.85 -2.64
N ASP A 442 25.93 2.61 -1.56
CA ASP A 442 27.02 3.43 -1.04
C ASP A 442 28.09 2.58 -0.33
N SER A 443 29.22 3.20 0.06
CA SER A 443 30.33 2.52 0.76
C SER A 443 29.95 1.87 2.10
N TYR A 444 28.80 2.21 2.68
CA TYR A 444 28.26 1.61 3.91
C TYR A 444 27.18 0.56 3.64
N LEU A 445 27.05 0.11 2.39
CA LEU A 445 25.99 -0.80 1.94
C LEU A 445 24.56 -0.22 2.12
N GLY A 446 24.45 1.09 2.26
CA GLY A 446 23.21 1.85 2.28
C GLY A 446 22.76 2.28 0.88
N THR A 447 21.64 2.99 0.84
CA THR A 447 21.06 3.57 -0.38
C THR A 447 21.08 5.10 -0.36
N ALA A 448 21.72 5.70 0.66
CA ALA A 448 21.62 7.11 1.00
C ALA A 448 22.89 7.91 0.69
N GLY A 449 24.05 7.24 0.55
CA GLY A 449 25.32 7.90 0.28
C GLY A 449 25.42 8.52 -1.13
N LEU A 450 26.32 9.49 -1.24
CA LEU A 450 26.58 10.26 -2.48
C LEU A 450 27.68 9.63 -3.35
N ASP A 451 28.45 8.70 -2.81
CA ASP A 451 29.57 7.99 -3.44
C ASP A 451 29.12 6.77 -4.29
N ARG A 452 27.86 6.79 -4.76
CA ARG A 452 27.28 5.70 -5.53
C ARG A 452 27.75 5.74 -6.98
N THR A 453 28.04 4.57 -7.53
CA THR A 453 28.39 4.39 -8.93
C THR A 453 27.13 4.10 -9.75
N SER A 454 27.00 4.75 -10.91
CA SER A 454 25.93 4.49 -11.87
C SER A 454 26.53 3.99 -13.19
N ARG A 455 25.96 2.92 -13.75
CA ARG A 455 26.41 2.32 -15.02
C ARG A 455 25.21 2.07 -15.93
N LYS A 456 25.38 2.30 -17.23
CA LYS A 456 24.50 1.70 -18.23
C LYS A 456 24.85 0.24 -18.38
N VAL A 457 23.82 -0.60 -18.40
CA VAL A 457 23.98 -2.06 -18.48
C VAL A 457 23.00 -2.60 -19.52
N ILE A 458 23.53 -3.42 -20.43
CA ILE A 458 22.80 -4.11 -21.50
C ILE A 458 22.85 -5.60 -21.20
N ILE A 459 21.68 -6.21 -21.02
CA ILE A 459 21.57 -7.66 -20.79
C ILE A 459 20.97 -8.27 -22.04
N ASN A 460 21.79 -8.94 -22.84
CA ASN A 460 21.35 -9.71 -23.99
C ASN A 460 20.69 -11.01 -23.50
N ALA A 461 19.51 -11.31 -24.04
CA ALA A 461 18.78 -12.51 -23.67
C ALA A 461 17.98 -13.08 -24.84
N ALA A 462 17.84 -14.41 -24.90
CA ALA A 462 16.98 -15.07 -25.88
C ALA A 462 15.49 -14.88 -25.57
N LYS A 463 15.14 -14.71 -24.29
CA LYS A 463 13.79 -14.40 -23.81
C LYS A 463 13.85 -13.30 -22.76
N VAL A 464 12.84 -12.44 -22.76
CA VAL A 464 12.65 -11.37 -21.79
C VAL A 464 11.31 -11.58 -21.09
N ILE A 465 11.32 -11.59 -19.76
CA ILE A 465 10.11 -11.64 -18.94
C ILE A 465 9.99 -10.33 -18.19
N VAL A 466 8.89 -9.62 -18.40
CA VAL A 466 8.55 -8.40 -17.67
C VAL A 466 7.67 -8.77 -16.48
N SER A 467 8.11 -8.41 -15.28
CA SER A 467 7.47 -8.68 -14.00
C SER A 467 7.54 -7.47 -13.07
N CYS A 468 7.46 -6.26 -13.63
CA CYS A 468 7.57 -4.99 -12.92
C CYS A 468 6.30 -4.64 -12.11
N GLY A 469 5.24 -5.45 -12.19
CA GLY A 469 3.96 -5.22 -11.55
C GLY A 469 3.02 -4.34 -12.38
N THR A 470 1.74 -4.35 -12.01
CA THR A 470 0.64 -3.69 -12.72
C THR A 470 0.86 -2.21 -13.01
N LEU A 471 1.57 -1.49 -12.14
CA LEU A 471 1.84 -0.07 -12.38
C LEU A 471 2.96 0.15 -13.41
N HIS A 472 4.03 -0.66 -13.38
CA HIS A 472 5.27 -0.38 -14.11
C HIS A 472 5.48 -1.22 -15.38
N SER A 473 4.94 -2.44 -15.43
CA SER A 473 5.02 -3.30 -16.62
C SER A 473 4.47 -2.65 -17.88
N PRO A 474 3.25 -2.06 -17.89
CA PRO A 474 2.75 -1.37 -19.08
C PRO A 474 3.65 -0.19 -19.50
N LEU A 475 4.19 0.56 -18.54
CA LEU A 475 5.07 1.70 -18.85
C LEU A 475 6.40 1.23 -19.45
N LEU A 476 6.99 0.13 -18.97
CA LEU A 476 8.18 -0.45 -19.60
C LEU A 476 7.88 -0.88 -21.05
N LEU A 477 6.73 -1.52 -21.30
CA LEU A 477 6.31 -1.89 -22.66
C LEU A 477 6.16 -0.67 -23.58
N LEU A 478 5.57 0.42 -23.08
CA LEU A 478 5.43 1.68 -23.83
C LEU A 478 6.80 2.33 -24.13
N ARG A 479 7.70 2.41 -23.14
CA ARG A 479 9.08 2.90 -23.32
C ARG A 479 9.89 2.05 -24.30
N SER A 480 9.54 0.77 -24.43
CA SER A 480 10.11 -0.16 -25.41
C SER A 480 9.54 0.00 -26.83
N GLY A 481 8.70 1.01 -27.06
CA GLY A 481 8.16 1.34 -28.38
C GLY A 481 7.04 0.41 -28.85
N LEU A 482 6.34 -0.28 -27.94
CA LEU A 482 5.12 -1.01 -28.27
C LEU A 482 3.93 -0.06 -28.34
N LYS A 483 3.00 -0.33 -29.27
CA LYS A 483 1.89 0.56 -29.63
C LYS A 483 0.50 -0.07 -29.47
N ASN A 484 0.42 -1.22 -28.79
CA ASN A 484 -0.87 -1.85 -28.52
C ASN A 484 -1.71 -0.91 -27.62
N PRO A 485 -2.92 -0.47 -28.06
CA PRO A 485 -3.73 0.51 -27.34
C PRO A 485 -4.32 -0.01 -26.01
N GLN A 486 -4.21 -1.32 -25.75
CA GLN A 486 -4.63 -1.96 -24.51
C GLN A 486 -3.58 -1.84 -23.40
N ILE A 487 -2.33 -1.48 -23.71
CA ILE A 487 -1.27 -1.32 -22.71
C ILE A 487 -1.67 -0.21 -21.73
N GLY A 488 -1.71 -0.55 -20.44
CA GLY A 488 -2.08 0.36 -19.36
C GLY A 488 -3.58 0.38 -19.06
N ARG A 489 -4.45 -0.13 -19.93
CA ARG A 489 -5.91 -0.16 -19.70
C ARG A 489 -6.33 -1.35 -18.86
N ASN A 490 -7.54 -1.28 -18.30
CA ASN A 490 -8.16 -2.35 -17.51
C ASN A 490 -7.48 -2.54 -16.15
N LEU A 491 -7.16 -1.41 -15.51
CA LEU A 491 -6.68 -1.40 -14.13
C LEU A 491 -7.82 -1.77 -13.18
N TYR A 492 -7.62 -2.84 -12.43
CA TYR A 492 -8.44 -3.21 -11.27
C TYR A 492 -7.59 -3.00 -10.00
N LEU A 493 -8.20 -2.47 -8.95
CA LEU A 493 -7.61 -2.07 -7.68
C LEU A 493 -8.18 -2.80 -6.46
N HIS A 494 -9.34 -3.46 -6.52
CA HIS A 494 -10.10 -3.81 -5.31
C HIS A 494 -10.23 -2.62 -4.34
N PRO A 495 -11.03 -1.59 -4.66
CA PRO A 495 -11.10 -0.40 -3.82
C PRO A 495 -11.59 -0.76 -2.42
N VAL A 496 -10.85 -0.28 -1.41
CA VAL A 496 -11.10 -0.51 0.00
C VAL A 496 -11.54 0.78 0.68
N VAL A 497 -12.60 0.70 1.50
CA VAL A 497 -12.90 1.69 2.53
C VAL A 497 -12.48 1.14 3.90
N LEU A 498 -11.71 1.94 4.64
CA LEU A 498 -11.33 1.62 6.02
C LEU A 498 -12.41 2.09 7.00
N SER A 499 -12.56 1.36 8.10
CA SER A 499 -13.43 1.76 9.22
C SER A 499 -12.88 1.20 10.52
N CYS A 500 -13.07 1.89 11.64
CA CYS A 500 -12.60 1.41 12.94
C CYS A 500 -13.68 1.44 14.00
N ALA A 501 -13.55 0.53 14.96
CA ALA A 501 -14.34 0.47 16.18
C ALA A 501 -13.45 0.79 17.38
N VAL A 502 -13.96 1.57 18.34
CA VAL A 502 -13.28 1.86 19.62
C VAL A 502 -13.98 1.08 20.74
N PHE A 503 -13.20 0.43 21.61
CA PHE A 503 -13.68 -0.37 22.73
C PHE A 503 -13.25 0.24 24.07
N ASP A 504 -13.86 -0.20 25.16
CA ASP A 504 -13.46 0.21 26.51
C ASP A 504 -12.12 -0.41 26.92
N GLU A 505 -11.84 -1.63 26.47
CA GLU A 505 -10.64 -2.40 26.81
C GLU A 505 -9.46 -2.09 25.89
N GLU A 506 -8.24 -2.35 26.38
CA GLU A 506 -7.03 -2.20 25.57
C GLU A 506 -6.89 -3.39 24.60
N ILE A 507 -6.63 -3.09 23.32
CA ILE A 507 -6.59 -4.06 22.22
C ILE A 507 -5.19 -4.23 21.62
N ARG A 508 -4.42 -3.13 21.53
CA ARG A 508 -3.13 -3.05 20.83
C ARG A 508 -3.19 -3.57 19.40
N PRO A 509 -3.90 -2.87 18.49
CA PRO A 509 -4.21 -3.40 17.17
C PRO A 509 -3.01 -3.54 16.22
N TRP A 510 -1.81 -3.13 16.63
CA TRP A 510 -0.55 -3.39 15.93
C TRP A 510 0.05 -4.77 16.26
N GLU A 511 -0.54 -5.55 17.17
CA GLU A 511 -0.04 -6.88 17.53
C GLU A 511 -0.75 -8.02 16.77
N GLY A 512 0.01 -9.09 16.50
CA GLY A 512 -0.51 -10.35 15.96
C GLY A 512 -0.51 -10.49 14.45
N ALA A 513 -1.12 -11.59 13.98
CA ALA A 513 -1.20 -11.88 12.56
C ALA A 513 -2.23 -10.96 11.88
N ALA A 514 -1.84 -10.34 10.76
CA ALA A 514 -2.71 -9.48 9.97
C ALA A 514 -3.65 -10.30 9.09
N LEU A 515 -4.89 -9.82 8.88
CA LEU A 515 -5.87 -10.39 7.95
C LEU A 515 -6.02 -11.91 8.09
N THR A 516 -6.40 -12.38 9.29
CA THR A 516 -6.62 -13.81 9.56
C THR A 516 -8.07 -14.23 9.49
N THR A 517 -9.01 -13.28 9.39
CA THR A 517 -10.45 -13.55 9.27
C THR A 517 -11.02 -12.78 8.08
N VAL A 518 -11.91 -13.44 7.33
CA VAL A 518 -12.71 -12.81 6.27
C VAL A 518 -14.19 -13.16 6.43
N VAL A 519 -15.05 -12.18 6.16
CA VAL A 519 -16.50 -12.35 6.00
C VAL A 519 -16.83 -12.30 4.51
N ASN A 520 -17.41 -13.38 4.01
CA ASN A 520 -17.75 -13.58 2.59
C ASN A 520 -19.23 -13.34 2.27
N GLU A 521 -20.07 -13.11 3.28
CA GLU A 521 -21.52 -12.91 3.14
C GLU A 521 -21.92 -11.93 2.03
N PHE A 522 -21.09 -10.91 1.79
CA PHE A 522 -21.37 -9.84 0.84
C PHE A 522 -20.54 -9.96 -0.45
N GLU A 523 -19.86 -11.07 -0.72
CA GLU A 523 -18.92 -11.16 -1.86
C GLU A 523 -19.62 -11.22 -3.24
N ASP A 524 -20.89 -11.60 -3.28
CA ASP A 524 -21.70 -11.71 -4.49
C ASP A 524 -23.08 -11.07 -4.29
N GLN A 525 -23.12 -9.73 -4.37
CA GLN A 525 -24.34 -8.95 -4.12
C GLN A 525 -25.22 -8.79 -5.36
N ASP A 526 -24.69 -9.13 -6.54
CA ASP A 526 -25.38 -9.00 -7.83
C ASP A 526 -25.64 -10.35 -8.53
N SER A 527 -25.27 -11.47 -7.89
CA SER A 527 -25.33 -12.82 -8.47
C SER A 527 -24.45 -13.00 -9.73
N GLN A 528 -23.49 -12.09 -9.94
CA GLN A 528 -22.49 -12.14 -11.02
C GLN A 528 -21.07 -12.15 -10.44
N GLY A 529 -20.93 -12.31 -9.11
CA GLY A 529 -19.67 -12.30 -8.40
C GLY A 529 -19.07 -10.91 -8.26
N HIS A 530 -19.88 -9.85 -8.16
CA HIS A 530 -19.42 -8.53 -7.68
C HIS A 530 -20.01 -8.21 -6.32
N GLY A 531 -19.15 -7.76 -5.41
CA GLY A 531 -19.49 -7.56 -4.02
C GLY A 531 -18.26 -7.25 -3.19
N VAL A 532 -18.40 -7.40 -1.88
CA VAL A 532 -17.44 -6.94 -0.88
C VAL A 532 -17.10 -8.05 0.11
N LYS A 533 -15.82 -8.20 0.42
CA LYS A 533 -15.35 -8.95 1.57
C LYS A 533 -15.04 -8.00 2.72
N ILE A 534 -15.34 -8.43 3.95
CA ILE A 534 -14.96 -7.69 5.16
C ILE A 534 -13.80 -8.43 5.81
N GLU A 535 -12.70 -7.72 6.05
CA GLU A 535 -11.50 -8.28 6.67
C GLU A 535 -11.04 -7.38 7.83
N ASN A 536 -10.29 -7.96 8.77
CA ASN A 536 -9.70 -7.20 9.89
C ASN A 536 -8.21 -6.94 9.64
N VAL A 537 -7.82 -5.67 9.74
CA VAL A 537 -6.45 -5.24 9.46
C VAL A 537 -5.72 -4.91 10.76
N VAL A 538 -4.44 -5.26 10.80
CA VAL A 538 -3.53 -4.79 11.85
C VAL A 538 -3.23 -3.30 11.63
N MET A 539 -3.31 -2.51 12.70
CA MET A 539 -3.30 -1.05 12.60
C MET A 539 -1.95 -0.48 13.03
N LEU A 540 -1.09 -0.20 12.05
CA LEU A 540 0.10 0.62 12.27
C LEU A 540 -0.28 2.11 12.15
N PRO A 541 0.12 3.00 13.09
CA PRO A 541 -0.34 4.38 13.16
C PRO A 541 -0.26 5.15 11.83
N ALA A 542 0.89 5.08 11.15
CA ALA A 542 1.16 5.85 9.94
C ALA A 542 0.44 5.34 8.68
N PHE A 543 -0.06 4.09 8.69
CA PHE A 543 -0.93 3.57 7.63
C PHE A 543 -2.39 3.93 7.86
N TYR A 544 -2.81 3.91 9.12
CA TYR A 544 -4.22 3.86 9.46
C TYR A 544 -4.79 5.25 9.77
N LEU A 545 -4.20 5.96 10.74
CA LEU A 545 -4.71 7.24 11.23
C LEU A 545 -4.88 8.32 10.14
N PRO A 546 -3.94 8.49 9.17
CA PRO A 546 -4.06 9.55 8.17
C PRO A 546 -5.28 9.44 7.26
N THR A 547 -5.88 8.26 7.14
CA THR A 547 -7.04 8.01 6.26
C THR A 547 -8.36 8.56 6.84
N PHE A 548 -8.42 8.85 8.14
CA PHE A 548 -9.65 9.28 8.81
C PHE A 548 -9.88 10.79 8.74
N PRO A 549 -11.14 11.26 8.75
CA PRO A 549 -11.48 12.68 8.70
C PRO A 549 -10.80 13.49 9.81
N TRP A 550 -10.40 14.72 9.47
CA TRP A 550 -9.95 15.72 10.45
C TRP A 550 -11.10 16.69 10.73
N ARG A 551 -11.48 16.86 12.00
CA ARG A 551 -12.50 17.85 12.41
C ARG A 551 -11.88 19.13 12.94
N ASP A 552 -10.99 18.97 13.91
CA ASP A 552 -10.09 19.99 14.44
C ASP A 552 -8.85 19.31 15.05
N GLY A 553 -7.85 20.11 15.39
CA GLY A 553 -6.57 19.59 15.89
C GLY A 553 -6.62 18.90 17.25
N LEU A 554 -7.50 19.35 18.17
CA LEU A 554 -7.65 18.72 19.49
C LEU A 554 -8.44 17.41 19.36
N ASP A 555 -9.56 17.42 18.63
CA ASP A 555 -10.36 16.21 18.34
C ASP A 555 -9.48 15.14 17.68
N TYR A 556 -8.68 15.51 16.69
CA TYR A 556 -7.82 14.56 15.98
C TYR A 556 -6.72 13.96 16.87
N LYS A 557 -6.08 14.77 17.73
CA LYS A 557 -5.08 14.27 18.70
C LYS A 557 -5.71 13.32 19.72
N LEU A 558 -6.85 13.70 20.32
CA LEU A 558 -7.56 12.84 21.27
C LEU A 558 -8.05 11.55 20.61
N TRP A 559 -8.55 11.62 19.38
CA TRP A 559 -8.97 10.45 18.62
C TRP A 559 -7.79 9.53 18.26
N ALA A 560 -6.66 10.08 17.80
CA ALA A 560 -5.47 9.31 17.50
C ALA A 560 -4.93 8.57 18.73
N ALA A 561 -5.02 9.18 19.91
CA ALA A 561 -4.63 8.55 21.18
C ALA A 561 -5.52 7.36 21.58
N LYS A 562 -6.72 7.21 21.00
CA LYS A 562 -7.58 6.02 21.21
C LYS A 562 -7.10 4.79 20.45
N LEU A 563 -6.10 4.89 19.56
CA LEU A 563 -5.57 3.78 18.76
C LEU A 563 -5.35 2.47 19.55
N PRO A 564 -4.83 2.46 20.79
CA PRO A 564 -4.60 1.23 21.55
C PRO A 564 -5.88 0.45 21.85
N ARG A 565 -7.05 1.10 21.75
CA ARG A 565 -8.38 0.53 22.00
C ARG A 565 -9.20 0.37 20.73
N MET A 566 -8.57 0.44 19.56
CA MET A 566 -9.25 0.30 18.27
C MET A 566 -9.17 -1.11 17.70
N SER A 567 -10.16 -1.48 16.89
CA SER A 567 -10.08 -2.56 15.91
C SER A 567 -10.40 -2.02 14.52
N GLY A 568 -9.54 -2.32 13.54
CA GLY A 568 -9.62 -1.79 12.19
C GLY A 568 -10.18 -2.82 11.20
N PHE A 569 -11.06 -2.37 10.31
CA PHE A 569 -11.67 -3.18 9.28
C PHE A 569 -11.45 -2.58 7.90
N ILE A 570 -11.46 -3.45 6.91
CA ILE A 570 -11.48 -3.08 5.49
C ILE A 570 -12.70 -3.71 4.81
N THR A 571 -13.30 -2.95 3.90
CA THR A 571 -14.36 -3.40 3.00
C THR A 571 -13.77 -3.50 1.60
N LEU A 572 -13.32 -4.69 1.22
CA LEU A 572 -12.60 -4.96 -0.02
C LEU A 572 -13.58 -5.33 -1.12
N THR A 573 -13.67 -4.51 -2.16
CA THR A 573 -14.67 -4.69 -3.22
C THR A 573 -14.07 -5.41 -4.42
N LYS A 574 -14.70 -6.48 -4.93
CA LYS A 574 -14.47 -6.94 -6.30
C LYS A 574 -15.24 -6.02 -7.23
N GLU A 575 -14.55 -5.01 -7.75
CA GLU A 575 -15.17 -4.03 -8.62
C GLU A 575 -15.48 -4.58 -10.01
N ARG A 576 -16.50 -4.01 -10.63
CA ARG A 576 -16.85 -4.30 -12.03
C ARG A 576 -16.07 -3.43 -13.02
N ASP A 577 -15.98 -2.14 -12.73
CA ASP A 577 -15.49 -1.14 -13.67
C ASP A 577 -13.99 -0.87 -13.48
N ALA A 578 -13.25 -0.81 -14.60
CA ALA A 578 -11.80 -0.70 -14.60
C ALA A 578 -11.32 0.73 -14.93
N GLY A 579 -10.11 1.06 -14.49
CA GLY A 579 -9.40 2.29 -14.85
C GLY A 579 -8.23 2.03 -15.80
N ARG A 580 -7.20 2.88 -15.71
CA ARG A 580 -5.93 2.70 -16.44
C ARG A 580 -4.73 3.29 -15.70
N VAL A 581 -3.55 2.87 -16.11
CA VAL A 581 -2.28 3.51 -15.81
C VAL A 581 -1.63 4.04 -17.09
N TYR A 582 -0.92 5.15 -16.99
CA TYR A 582 -0.24 5.77 -18.12
C TYR A 582 1.01 6.53 -17.64
N PRO A 583 2.01 6.79 -18.51
CA PRO A 583 3.14 7.62 -18.15
C PRO A 583 2.72 9.10 -18.07
N ASP A 584 3.16 9.78 -17.01
CA ASP A 584 3.04 11.23 -16.88
C ASP A 584 3.70 11.91 -18.10
N PRO A 585 3.04 12.87 -18.75
CA PRO A 585 3.57 13.50 -19.94
C PRO A 585 4.83 14.36 -19.69
N ALA A 586 5.08 14.80 -18.45
CA ALA A 586 6.21 15.64 -18.10
C ALA A 586 7.47 14.82 -17.77
N ASP A 587 7.34 13.76 -16.96
CA ASP A 587 8.48 13.01 -16.43
C ASP A 587 8.43 11.49 -16.64
N GLY A 588 7.34 10.96 -17.22
CA GLY A 588 7.17 9.55 -17.54
C GLY A 588 6.86 8.65 -16.34
N ARG A 589 6.66 9.19 -15.14
CA ARG A 589 6.29 8.41 -13.93
C ARG A 589 4.86 7.86 -14.05
N VAL A 590 4.50 6.92 -13.18
CA VAL A 590 3.16 6.32 -13.18
C VAL A 590 2.09 7.37 -12.85
N ARG A 591 1.04 7.43 -13.67
CA ARG A 591 -0.24 8.06 -13.37
C ARG A 591 -1.35 7.03 -13.33
N ILE A 592 -2.36 7.28 -12.50
CA ILE A 592 -3.47 6.35 -12.23
C ILE A 592 -4.79 7.09 -12.46
N ASP A 593 -5.47 6.72 -13.55
CA ASP A 593 -6.80 7.21 -13.89
C ASP A 593 -7.82 6.16 -13.47
N TYR A 594 -8.40 6.36 -12.29
CA TYR A 594 -9.34 5.44 -11.66
C TYR A 594 -10.26 6.19 -10.69
N THR A 595 -11.56 5.90 -10.78
CA THR A 595 -12.58 6.39 -9.85
C THR A 595 -13.55 5.25 -9.54
N VAL A 596 -13.83 5.02 -8.26
CA VAL A 596 -14.75 3.95 -7.82
C VAL A 596 -16.15 4.22 -8.38
N SER A 597 -16.74 3.24 -9.07
CA SER A 597 -18.00 3.42 -9.78
C SER A 597 -19.19 3.59 -8.84
N ALA A 598 -20.27 4.25 -9.31
CA ALA A 598 -21.52 4.33 -8.54
C ALA A 598 -22.16 2.97 -8.28
N TYR A 599 -21.85 1.97 -9.12
CA TYR A 599 -22.31 0.59 -8.96
C TYR A 599 -21.65 -0.04 -7.72
N ASP A 600 -20.31 -0.06 -7.70
CA ASP A 600 -19.52 -0.68 -6.65
C ASP A 600 -19.73 0.02 -5.28
N ARG A 601 -19.96 1.34 -5.29
CA ARG A 601 -20.26 2.11 -4.06
C ARG A 601 -21.49 1.62 -3.31
N LYS A 602 -22.51 1.12 -4.00
CA LYS A 602 -23.72 0.59 -3.36
C LYS A 602 -23.40 -0.68 -2.57
N HIS A 603 -22.55 -1.54 -3.10
CA HIS A 603 -22.09 -2.76 -2.45
C HIS A 603 -21.27 -2.43 -1.18
N ILE A 604 -20.36 -1.46 -1.28
CA ILE A 604 -19.55 -0.98 -0.15
C ILE A 604 -20.39 -0.51 1.03
N VAL A 605 -21.48 0.24 0.79
CA VAL A 605 -22.34 0.74 1.88
C VAL A 605 -22.93 -0.41 2.70
N GLU A 606 -23.42 -1.47 2.05
CA GLU A 606 -24.00 -2.61 2.77
C GLU A 606 -22.94 -3.36 3.61
N ALA A 607 -21.71 -3.49 3.09
CA ALA A 607 -20.60 -4.06 3.85
C ALA A 607 -20.15 -3.17 5.04
N LEU A 608 -20.18 -1.84 4.90
CA LEU A 608 -19.92 -0.92 6.01
C LEU A 608 -20.99 -1.03 7.11
N ILE A 609 -22.26 -1.20 6.72
CA ILE A 609 -23.36 -1.44 7.66
C ILE A 609 -23.15 -2.76 8.41
N ALA A 610 -22.77 -3.81 7.70
CA ALA A 610 -22.46 -5.09 8.31
C ALA A 610 -21.27 -4.99 9.28
N THR A 611 -20.20 -4.30 8.88
CA THR A 611 -19.05 -4.01 9.75
C THR A 611 -19.47 -3.25 11.02
N ALA A 612 -20.32 -2.23 10.89
CA ALA A 612 -20.84 -1.48 12.05
C ALA A 612 -21.66 -2.37 13.00
N LYS A 613 -22.48 -3.27 12.46
CA LYS A 613 -23.24 -4.26 13.25
C LYS A 613 -22.32 -5.25 13.96
N ILE A 614 -21.28 -5.75 13.28
CA ILE A 614 -20.26 -6.64 13.84
C ILE A 614 -19.55 -5.94 15.00
N ALA A 615 -19.09 -4.70 14.81
CA ALA A 615 -18.49 -3.90 15.87
C ALA A 615 -19.45 -3.69 17.05
N TYR A 616 -20.71 -3.36 16.77
CA TYR A 616 -21.73 -3.13 17.79
C TYR A 616 -22.00 -4.38 18.64
N ILE A 617 -22.26 -5.54 18.03
CA ILE A 617 -22.55 -6.76 18.80
C ILE A 617 -21.32 -7.34 19.51
N SER A 618 -20.13 -6.85 19.15
CA SER A 618 -18.87 -7.14 19.82
C SER A 618 -18.53 -6.14 20.93
N GLY A 619 -19.41 -5.18 21.23
CA GLY A 619 -19.27 -4.28 22.38
C GLY A 619 -18.59 -2.93 22.09
N ALA A 620 -18.37 -2.56 20.82
CA ALA A 620 -17.74 -1.30 20.48
C ALA A 620 -18.53 -0.08 21.02
N ARG A 621 -17.83 0.89 21.61
CA ARG A 621 -18.39 2.19 22.02
C ARG A 621 -18.54 3.15 20.86
N GLU A 622 -17.60 3.13 19.93
CA GLU A 622 -17.62 4.02 18.79
C GLU A 622 -17.41 3.24 17.49
N PHE A 623 -18.00 3.72 16.40
CA PHE A 623 -17.70 3.24 15.05
C PHE A 623 -17.46 4.42 14.11
N HIS A 624 -16.31 4.43 13.46
CA HIS A 624 -15.83 5.50 12.59
C HIS A 624 -15.63 4.98 11.17
N THR A 625 -15.88 5.84 10.18
CA THR A 625 -15.60 5.57 8.76
C THR A 625 -14.61 6.60 8.23
N THR A 626 -13.97 6.33 7.09
CA THR A 626 -13.13 7.33 6.41
C THR A 626 -13.94 8.41 5.69
N SER A 627 -15.27 8.36 5.75
CA SER A 627 -16.13 9.36 5.13
C SER A 627 -16.25 10.61 5.99
N ARG A 628 -16.01 11.77 5.36
CA ARG A 628 -16.11 13.09 5.99
C ARG A 628 -17.53 13.54 6.31
N GLU A 629 -18.53 12.98 5.63
CA GLU A 629 -19.94 13.36 5.82
C GLU A 629 -20.66 12.57 6.91
N MET A 630 -20.02 11.51 7.39
CA MET A 630 -20.60 10.60 8.35
C MET A 630 -19.97 10.84 9.74
N PRO A 631 -20.71 11.45 10.67
CA PRO A 631 -20.31 11.44 12.07
C PRO A 631 -20.15 10.00 12.57
N PRO A 632 -19.30 9.78 13.59
CA PRO A 632 -19.11 8.45 14.13
C PRO A 632 -20.39 8.03 14.85
N PHE A 633 -20.68 6.74 14.83
CA PHE A 633 -21.66 6.20 15.74
C PHE A 633 -21.06 6.20 17.15
N ILE A 634 -21.76 6.78 18.12
CA ILE A 634 -21.40 6.75 19.53
C ILE A 634 -22.49 5.98 20.27
N ARG A 635 -22.14 4.89 20.95
CA ARG A 635 -23.07 4.09 21.72
C ARG A 635 -23.61 4.92 22.89
N PRO A 636 -24.93 5.04 23.06
CA PRO A 636 -25.50 5.70 24.24
C PRO A 636 -25.03 5.04 25.53
N THR A 637 -24.66 5.85 26.53
CA THR A 637 -24.21 5.40 27.85
C THR A 637 -25.38 5.00 28.76
N GLU A 638 -26.57 5.55 28.51
CA GLU A 638 -27.80 5.21 29.21
C GLU A 638 -28.63 4.27 28.34
N ALA A 639 -28.67 2.99 28.69
CA ALA A 639 -29.74 2.14 28.18
C ALA A 639 -31.05 2.66 28.80
N SER A 640 -31.96 3.18 27.97
CA SER A 640 -33.29 3.63 28.42
C SER A 640 -34.10 2.51 29.10
N ASP A 641 -33.70 1.26 28.89
CA ASP A 641 -34.16 0.08 29.62
C ASP A 641 -33.00 -0.94 29.73
N PRO A 642 -32.46 -1.20 30.93
CA PRO A 642 -31.41 -2.21 31.14
C PRO A 642 -31.88 -3.66 30.85
N ASN A 643 -33.19 -3.88 30.64
CA ASN A 643 -33.76 -5.18 30.27
C ASN A 643 -34.08 -5.31 28.77
N ALA A 644 -33.93 -4.23 27.97
CA ALA A 644 -34.13 -4.32 26.53
C ALA A 644 -33.02 -5.21 25.92
N PRO A 645 -33.33 -6.13 24.99
CA PRO A 645 -32.32 -6.94 24.34
C PRO A 645 -31.29 -6.04 23.65
N GLU A 646 -30.05 -6.04 24.13
CA GLU A 646 -28.95 -5.35 23.45
C GLU A 646 -28.62 -6.12 22.17
N GLY A 647 -28.93 -5.50 21.03
CA GLY A 647 -28.80 -6.14 19.74
C GLY A 647 -28.77 -5.14 18.60
N VAL A 648 -28.52 -5.63 17.39
CA VAL A 648 -28.39 -4.76 16.21
C VAL A 648 -29.66 -3.99 15.86
N THR A 649 -30.80 -4.30 16.50
CA THR A 649 -32.07 -3.56 16.41
C THR A 649 -32.11 -2.29 17.27
N ASN A 650 -31.06 -1.98 18.03
CA ASN A 650 -30.95 -0.76 18.82
C ASN A 650 -31.30 0.50 18.02
N ALA A 651 -32.17 1.35 18.57
CA ALA A 651 -32.71 2.52 17.86
C ALA A 651 -31.64 3.53 17.41
N ALA A 652 -30.63 3.79 18.23
CA ALA A 652 -29.55 4.71 17.88
C ALA A 652 -28.69 4.15 16.74
N LEU A 653 -28.37 2.85 16.77
CA LEU A 653 -27.64 2.19 15.69
C LEU A 653 -28.47 2.20 14.39
N GLN A 654 -29.77 1.88 14.47
CA GLN A 654 -30.66 1.89 13.31
C GLN A 654 -30.81 3.28 12.71
N ALA A 655 -30.90 4.33 13.53
CA ALA A 655 -30.93 5.71 13.04
C ALA A 655 -29.62 6.08 12.32
N TRP A 656 -28.47 5.70 12.87
CA TRP A 656 -27.18 5.90 12.22
C TRP A 656 -27.06 5.14 10.89
N ILE A 657 -27.51 3.88 10.84
CA ILE A 657 -27.55 3.06 9.61
C ILE A 657 -28.46 3.69 8.55
N ALA A 658 -29.64 4.18 8.94
CA ALA A 658 -30.57 4.85 8.03
C ALA A 658 -29.94 6.10 7.41
N GLU A 659 -29.24 6.89 8.22
CA GLU A 659 -28.50 8.06 7.75
C GLU A 659 -27.33 7.69 6.83
N LEU A 660 -26.59 6.61 7.14
CA LEU A 660 -25.52 6.09 6.29
C LEU A 660 -26.05 5.69 4.90
N ARG A 661 -27.17 4.97 4.83
CA ARG A 661 -27.82 4.62 3.56
C ARG A 661 -28.32 5.85 2.81
N ARG A 662 -28.96 6.79 3.52
CA ARG A 662 -29.53 8.01 2.92
C ARG A 662 -28.44 8.89 2.30
N LYS A 663 -27.32 9.07 3.00
CA LYS A 663 -26.19 9.87 2.52
C LYS A 663 -25.36 9.15 1.45
N ASN A 664 -25.26 7.81 1.54
CA ASN A 664 -24.34 7.01 0.72
C ASN A 664 -22.95 7.66 0.63
N PRO A 665 -22.27 7.86 1.78
CA PRO A 665 -21.26 8.89 1.90
C PRO A 665 -19.89 8.44 1.36
N VAL A 666 -19.83 7.32 0.64
CA VAL A 666 -18.64 6.76 0.00
C VAL A 666 -18.32 7.44 -1.34
N ASP A 667 -18.79 8.66 -1.57
CA ASP A 667 -18.45 9.43 -2.77
C ASP A 667 -16.91 9.64 -2.90
N PRO A 668 -16.30 9.44 -4.08
CA PRO A 668 -14.85 9.57 -4.27
C PRO A 668 -14.28 10.97 -3.95
N GLU A 669 -15.09 12.03 -4.04
CA GLU A 669 -14.65 13.37 -3.62
C GLU A 669 -14.60 13.53 -2.10
N ARG A 670 -15.27 12.65 -1.34
CA ARG A 670 -15.57 12.81 0.10
C ARG A 670 -15.10 11.65 0.99
N THR A 671 -14.76 10.52 0.40
CA THR A 671 -14.21 9.35 1.09
C THR A 671 -12.85 8.98 0.52
N GLN A 672 -11.91 8.69 1.42
CA GLN A 672 -10.61 8.17 1.05
C GLN A 672 -10.70 6.66 0.87
N TYR A 673 -10.30 6.20 -0.31
CA TYR A 673 -10.11 4.80 -0.63
C TYR A 673 -8.63 4.42 -0.58
N ALA A 674 -8.38 3.14 -0.38
CA ALA A 674 -7.05 2.55 -0.49
C ALA A 674 -7.07 1.30 -1.39
N SER A 675 -5.90 0.89 -1.87
CA SER A 675 -5.71 -0.37 -2.58
C SER A 675 -4.29 -0.89 -2.39
N ALA A 676 -4.17 -2.20 -2.19
CA ALA A 676 -2.92 -2.94 -2.31
C ALA A 676 -2.97 -4.01 -3.43
N HIS A 677 -4.02 -3.99 -4.26
CA HIS A 677 -4.35 -5.05 -5.22
C HIS A 677 -4.43 -4.50 -6.64
N GLN A 678 -3.29 -4.22 -7.26
CA GLN A 678 -3.27 -3.69 -8.63
C GLN A 678 -3.22 -4.85 -9.64
N MET A 679 -4.17 -4.90 -10.58
CA MET A 679 -4.30 -5.98 -11.58
C MET A 679 -4.67 -5.45 -12.98
N GLY A 680 -4.40 -6.24 -14.03
CA GLY A 680 -5.08 -6.14 -15.34
C GLY A 680 -4.52 -5.19 -16.41
N THR A 681 -3.53 -4.36 -16.11
CA THR A 681 -3.01 -3.33 -17.05
C THR A 681 -2.24 -3.86 -18.27
N CYS A 682 -1.87 -5.13 -18.26
CA CYS A 682 -1.37 -5.88 -19.41
C CYS A 682 -2.24 -7.12 -19.65
N ARG A 683 -3.57 -6.97 -19.55
CA ARG A 683 -4.52 -8.09 -19.53
C ARG A 683 -4.27 -9.16 -20.57
N MET A 684 -4.43 -10.40 -20.14
CA MET A 684 -4.49 -11.60 -20.96
C MET A 684 -5.81 -11.68 -21.72
N GLY A 685 -5.75 -12.17 -22.95
CA GLY A 685 -6.95 -12.45 -23.75
C GLY A 685 -6.61 -13.22 -25.02
N THR A 686 -7.60 -13.36 -25.89
CA THR A 686 -7.51 -14.17 -27.12
C THR A 686 -7.19 -13.35 -28.38
N SER A 687 -7.07 -12.02 -28.27
CA SER A 687 -6.87 -11.14 -29.42
C SER A 687 -6.08 -9.87 -29.06
N PRO A 688 -5.16 -9.42 -29.94
CA PRO A 688 -4.42 -8.17 -29.75
C PRO A 688 -5.31 -6.92 -29.74
N ARG A 689 -6.56 -7.01 -30.20
CA ARG A 689 -7.51 -5.88 -30.16
C ARG A 689 -8.02 -5.60 -28.74
N THR A 690 -8.08 -6.62 -27.89
CA THR A 690 -8.73 -6.58 -26.57
C THR A 690 -7.79 -6.91 -25.43
N SER A 691 -6.54 -7.30 -25.72
CA SER A 691 -5.55 -7.72 -24.72
C SER A 691 -4.13 -7.30 -25.07
N VAL A 692 -3.23 -7.36 -24.09
CA VAL A 692 -1.79 -7.04 -24.23
C VAL A 692 -0.97 -8.31 -24.42
N VAL A 693 -1.36 -9.39 -23.74
CA VAL A 693 -0.73 -10.71 -23.86
C VAL A 693 -1.73 -11.76 -24.32
N GLY A 694 -1.23 -12.78 -25.01
CA GLY A 694 -1.99 -13.98 -25.34
C GLY A 694 -2.16 -14.92 -24.14
N PRO A 695 -2.87 -16.05 -24.32
CA PRO A 695 -3.11 -17.03 -23.24
C PRO A 695 -1.83 -17.64 -22.66
N ASP A 696 -0.71 -17.56 -23.36
CA ASP A 696 0.62 -18.02 -22.96
C ASP A 696 1.48 -16.92 -22.30
N CYS A 697 0.87 -15.78 -21.96
CA CYS A 697 1.53 -14.57 -21.44
C CYS A 697 2.51 -13.90 -22.43
N GLN A 698 2.58 -14.31 -23.70
CA GLN A 698 3.43 -13.65 -24.69
C GLN A 698 2.81 -12.32 -25.14
N VAL A 699 3.62 -11.27 -25.21
CA VAL A 699 3.17 -9.94 -25.65
C VAL A 699 2.85 -9.98 -27.15
N TRP A 700 1.64 -9.53 -27.51
CA TRP A 700 1.20 -9.50 -28.90
C TRP A 700 2.14 -8.69 -29.80
N GLY A 701 2.36 -9.18 -31.02
CA GLY A 701 3.23 -8.53 -32.01
C GLY A 701 4.73 -8.66 -31.72
N THR A 702 5.10 -9.50 -30.76
CA THR A 702 6.49 -9.78 -30.41
C THR A 702 6.72 -11.28 -30.28
N GLN A 703 7.98 -11.70 -30.42
CA GLN A 703 8.41 -13.06 -30.08
C GLN A 703 9.41 -13.00 -28.93
N GLY A 704 9.24 -13.89 -27.95
CA GLY A 704 10.18 -14.03 -26.83
C GLY A 704 10.08 -12.97 -25.75
N LEU A 705 9.08 -12.07 -25.80
CA LEU A 705 8.73 -11.16 -24.71
C LEU A 705 7.46 -11.63 -24.02
N TYR A 706 7.51 -11.77 -22.70
CA TYR A 706 6.38 -12.21 -21.88
C TYR A 706 6.13 -11.23 -20.74
N VAL A 707 4.91 -11.22 -20.21
CA VAL A 707 4.59 -10.53 -18.95
C VAL A 707 4.15 -11.57 -17.93
N MET A 708 4.79 -11.62 -16.76
CA MET A 708 4.47 -12.57 -15.69
C MET A 708 4.35 -11.82 -14.36
N ASP A 709 3.27 -11.07 -14.22
CA ASP A 709 2.86 -10.42 -12.97
C ASP A 709 1.32 -10.20 -12.95
N ALA A 710 0.78 -9.55 -11.91
CA ALA A 710 -0.66 -9.34 -11.76
C ALA A 710 -1.30 -8.47 -12.87
N SER A 711 -0.50 -7.78 -13.69
CA SER A 711 -1.00 -6.99 -14.81
C SER A 711 -1.70 -7.85 -15.87
N VAL A 712 -1.44 -9.17 -15.92
CA VAL A 712 -2.04 -10.05 -16.93
C VAL A 712 -3.45 -10.52 -16.59
N PHE A 713 -3.97 -10.18 -15.40
CA PHE A 713 -5.28 -10.67 -14.98
C PHE A 713 -6.39 -10.19 -15.93
N PRO A 714 -7.36 -11.04 -16.32
CA PRO A 714 -8.46 -10.61 -17.18
C PRO A 714 -9.38 -9.58 -16.51
N SER A 715 -9.70 -9.79 -15.22
CA SER A 715 -10.50 -8.90 -14.38
C SER A 715 -10.04 -8.97 -12.91
N ALA A 716 -10.72 -8.24 -12.01
CA ALA A 716 -10.50 -8.32 -10.56
C ALA A 716 -10.65 -9.76 -10.04
N SER A 717 -9.73 -10.20 -9.17
CA SER A 717 -9.69 -11.62 -8.72
C SER A 717 -10.63 -11.94 -7.56
N GLY A 718 -11.21 -10.93 -6.90
CA GLY A 718 -12.06 -11.08 -5.71
C GLY A 718 -11.35 -11.52 -4.44
N VAL A 719 -10.04 -11.79 -4.51
CA VAL A 719 -9.18 -12.21 -3.40
C VAL A 719 -7.80 -11.53 -3.51
N ASN A 720 -6.91 -11.73 -2.53
CA ASN A 720 -5.55 -11.22 -2.62
C ASN A 720 -4.83 -11.81 -3.85
N PRO A 721 -4.22 -10.99 -4.73
CA PRO A 721 -3.78 -11.44 -6.05
C PRO A 721 -2.48 -12.26 -6.06
N MET A 722 -1.80 -12.41 -4.91
CA MET A 722 -0.47 -13.04 -4.84
C MET A 722 -0.48 -14.48 -5.39
N VAL A 723 -1.37 -15.33 -4.89
CA VAL A 723 -1.41 -16.75 -5.25
C VAL A 723 -1.81 -16.92 -6.71
N THR A 724 -2.84 -16.20 -7.15
CA THR A 724 -3.28 -16.16 -8.56
C THR A 724 -2.15 -15.76 -9.50
N ASN A 725 -1.40 -14.71 -9.15
CA ASN A 725 -0.26 -14.21 -9.93
C ASN A 725 0.85 -15.24 -10.03
N MET A 726 1.26 -15.80 -8.88
CA MET A 726 2.29 -16.83 -8.81
C MET A 726 1.90 -18.09 -9.61
N ALA A 727 0.63 -18.50 -9.58
CA ALA A 727 0.16 -19.67 -10.33
C ALA A 727 0.16 -19.46 -11.86
N ILE A 728 -0.20 -18.25 -12.32
CA ILE A 728 -0.08 -17.89 -13.75
C ILE A 728 1.40 -17.91 -14.17
N ALA A 729 2.29 -17.33 -13.35
CA ALA A 729 3.72 -17.33 -13.61
C ALA A 729 4.34 -18.74 -13.58
N ASP A 730 3.90 -19.62 -12.67
CA ASP A 730 4.37 -21.02 -12.61
C ASP A 730 4.09 -21.74 -13.93
N TRP A 731 2.87 -21.64 -14.44
CA TRP A 731 2.51 -22.28 -15.71
C TRP A 731 3.24 -21.65 -16.90
N ALA A 732 3.23 -20.31 -17.01
CA ALA A 732 3.80 -19.60 -18.15
C ALA A 732 5.32 -19.83 -18.26
N SER A 733 6.04 -19.77 -17.14
CA SER A 733 7.49 -20.01 -17.11
C SER A 733 7.87 -21.45 -17.50
N ARG A 734 7.10 -22.46 -17.08
CA ARG A 734 7.29 -23.86 -17.53
C ARG A 734 7.05 -24.03 -19.03
N ASN A 735 6.11 -23.29 -19.61
CA ASN A 735 5.96 -23.25 -21.07
C ASN A 735 7.18 -22.61 -21.74
N VAL A 736 7.68 -21.49 -21.21
CA VAL A 736 8.89 -20.83 -21.72
C VAL A 736 10.08 -21.79 -21.70
N ALA A 737 10.32 -22.49 -20.59
CA ALA A 737 11.35 -23.51 -20.47
C ALA A 737 11.25 -24.57 -21.59
N ARG A 738 10.05 -25.12 -21.82
CA ARG A 738 9.81 -26.10 -22.91
C ARG A 738 10.11 -25.53 -24.30
N THR A 739 9.81 -24.25 -24.55
CA THR A 739 10.09 -23.62 -25.86
C THR A 739 11.58 -23.34 -26.07
N LEU A 740 12.31 -22.99 -25.03
CA LEU A 740 13.77 -22.83 -25.07
C LEU A 740 14.47 -24.16 -25.37
N GLY A 741 14.01 -25.26 -24.78
CA GLY A 741 14.56 -26.60 -25.01
C GLY A 741 14.48 -27.04 -26.48
N LYS A 742 13.39 -26.68 -27.19
CA LYS A 742 13.23 -26.96 -28.62
C LYS A 742 14.16 -26.12 -29.52
N ALA A 743 14.58 -24.93 -29.08
CA ALA A 743 15.53 -24.10 -29.82
C ALA A 743 16.96 -24.67 -29.74
N ASN A 744 17.38 -25.18 -28.59
CA ASN A 744 18.71 -25.78 -28.42
C ASN A 744 18.86 -27.14 -29.11
N SER A 745 17.78 -27.92 -29.28
CA SER A 745 17.81 -29.16 -30.09
C SER A 745 18.02 -28.92 -31.58
N SER A 746 17.77 -27.70 -32.09
CA SER A 746 18.04 -27.32 -33.48
C SER A 746 19.47 -26.81 -33.73
N LYS A 747 20.27 -26.63 -32.65
CA LYS A 747 21.69 -26.29 -32.70
C LYS A 747 22.63 -27.46 -32.40
N SER A 748 22.11 -28.69 -32.40
CA SER A 748 22.93 -29.89 -32.53
C SER A 748 23.28 -30.11 -34.01
N VAL A 749 24.11 -29.23 -34.57
CA VAL A 749 24.85 -29.53 -35.79
C VAL A 749 26.26 -29.93 -35.37
N LEU A 750 26.52 -31.21 -35.57
CA LEU A 750 27.82 -31.86 -35.69
C LEU A 750 28.97 -30.94 -36.14
N ALA A 751 30.12 -31.18 -35.51
CA ALA A 751 31.49 -30.92 -35.99
C ALA A 751 31.97 -29.45 -35.85
N ARG A 752 33.16 -29.14 -35.35
CA ARG A 752 34.43 -29.88 -35.28
C ARG A 752 35.26 -29.45 -34.06
N LEU A 753 36.17 -30.36 -33.71
CA LEU A 753 37.52 -30.14 -33.18
C LEU A 753 38.10 -28.75 -33.48
#